data_AF-A0A3C1ACB5-F1
#
_entry.id   AF-A0A3C1ACB5-F1
#
_cell.length_a   1.000
_cell.length_b   1.000
_cell.length_c   1.000
_cell.angle_alpha   90.00
_cell.angle_beta   90.00
_cell.angle_gamma   90.00
#
_symmetry.space_group_name_H-M   'P 1'
#
loop_
_entity.id
_entity.type
_entity.pdbx_description
1 polymer ?
#
loop_
_entity_poly.entity_id
_entity_poly.type
_entity_poly.pdbx_seq_one_letter_code
_entity_poly.pdbx_strand_id
1 'polypeptide(L)'
;NGDTWAGEETVPEACGVPNGMGGYNREVIVGTSNMTVPVVCFSQCGPCQTTTVELTLQVDMSQQTVSPQGVHVAGSFNNWSTTATPMTLIGNNVYSATLTVNASTTYQYKFINGDTWAGEETVPEACGVPNGMGGYNREVVVGTSNMTVPVVCFSQCGPCPGMINLTLQVDMGMQNVSADGVHVAGSFNNWSTTATPLNNSGGTVYTVTIAVVEDSVYDYVFINGDEWSEKEEVPEQCGVPNGTGGFNRQVIVSNTNLTVPVVCFGWCEACPPLVNVTFRVDMSLETVSPDGVHLVGDFQGWNPGATPMMLSINNIWEVSLLLYQGEAYQYKFINGNTWEGEEIVPEACGVPNGMGGFNRQVIVGSNPMILDAVCFSQCGPCPVSHNVVFRVDMSEQTVSPLGVHIAGNFQEWDPASTQMILVGSGVYEYQTSIMPGELVEYLFVNGNTWDDAEVVPETCGTPNGMGGFNRYFTMPLSDTILNRVCFSSCDPCQEDTLREVIFYVDMRFQNVSPNGVHLAGSFQGWDPSSTPMEYEGGGLYSKSILLNANEYIEYKFINGDTWDGEETVPETCGVSNGMGGFNRYLTVPASDTALPYYCFSSCLPCPIGIEETLSFKNPEIIYHPSLHQIFIDYTSPNYTDIQLQMFNSSGQLISAHSLTCQKGINHFQIDLPLYHGLCIVMLVTEKGEIYSSKFILP
;
A
#
# COMPACT_ATOMS: atom_id res chain seq x y z
N ASN A 1 -29.09 -103.75 -9.20
CA ASN A 1 -28.45 -103.15 -8.02
C ASN A 1 -27.96 -101.77 -8.38
N GLY A 2 -28.68 -100.73 -7.97
CA GLY A 2 -28.17 -99.37 -8.13
C GLY A 2 -29.15 -98.26 -7.79
N ASP A 3 -30.41 -98.34 -8.22
CA ASP A 3 -31.40 -97.30 -7.89
C ASP A 3 -31.98 -97.58 -6.50
N THR A 4 -31.21 -97.20 -5.49
CA THR A 4 -31.76 -96.91 -4.18
C THR A 4 -32.75 -95.77 -4.34
N TRP A 5 -33.95 -95.89 -3.77
CA TRP A 5 -34.97 -94.85 -3.62
C TRP A 5 -34.49 -93.68 -2.73
N ALA A 6 -33.24 -93.27 -2.88
CA ALA A 6 -32.63 -92.18 -2.16
C ALA A 6 -33.23 -90.86 -2.68
N GLY A 7 -34.14 -90.29 -1.89
CA GLY A 7 -34.90 -89.10 -2.26
C GLY A 7 -36.36 -89.36 -2.63
N GLU A 8 -36.92 -90.54 -2.32
CA GLU A 8 -38.38 -90.72 -2.31
C GLU A 8 -39.02 -90.01 -1.11
N GLU A 9 -40.24 -89.51 -1.27
CA GLU A 9 -40.98 -88.92 -0.15
C GLU A 9 -41.60 -90.00 0.73
N THR A 10 -41.65 -89.74 2.03
CA THR A 10 -42.50 -90.53 2.93
C THR A 10 -43.89 -89.89 2.94
N VAL A 11 -44.82 -90.42 2.16
CA VAL A 11 -46.20 -89.91 2.11
C VAL A 11 -46.89 -90.23 3.45
N PRO A 12 -47.48 -89.23 4.15
CA PRO A 12 -48.18 -89.51 5.40
C PRO A 12 -49.44 -90.34 5.18
N GLU A 13 -49.75 -91.23 6.13
CA GLU A 13 -50.95 -92.09 6.11
C GLU A 13 -52.25 -91.31 5.87
N ALA A 14 -52.36 -90.10 6.41
CA ALA A 14 -53.56 -89.27 6.31
C ALA A 14 -53.93 -88.85 4.87
N CYS A 15 -53.03 -89.03 3.90
CA CYS A 15 -53.23 -88.64 2.49
C CYS A 15 -52.57 -89.59 1.50
N GLY A 16 -52.05 -90.71 1.97
CA GLY A 16 -51.45 -91.73 1.13
C GLY A 16 -52.26 -93.02 1.17
N VAL A 17 -52.12 -93.83 0.13
CA VAL A 17 -52.71 -95.16 0.06
C VAL A 17 -51.61 -96.19 0.36
N PRO A 18 -51.86 -97.19 1.22
CA PRO A 18 -50.85 -98.19 1.59
C PRO A 18 -50.21 -98.82 0.36
N ASN A 19 -48.88 -98.79 0.28
CA ASN A 19 -48.14 -99.32 -0.87
C ASN A 19 -47.85 -100.83 -0.77
N GLY A 20 -48.33 -101.49 0.28
CA GLY A 20 -48.13 -102.93 0.53
C GLY A 20 -46.74 -103.31 1.04
N MET A 21 -45.82 -102.35 1.21
CA MET A 21 -44.44 -102.55 1.67
C MET A 21 -44.12 -101.80 2.96
N GLY A 22 -45.14 -101.34 3.69
CA GLY A 22 -45.00 -100.63 4.97
C GLY A 22 -44.95 -99.10 4.88
N GLY A 23 -45.16 -98.52 3.69
CA GLY A 23 -45.31 -97.08 3.47
C GLY A 23 -46.61 -96.74 2.73
N TYR A 24 -46.76 -95.48 2.34
CA TYR A 24 -47.92 -94.99 1.60
C TYR A 24 -47.47 -94.30 0.31
N ASN A 25 -48.27 -94.42 -0.75
CA ASN A 25 -48.08 -93.74 -2.03
C ASN A 25 -49.14 -92.65 -2.21
N ARG A 26 -48.85 -91.61 -3.00
CA ARG A 26 -49.90 -90.68 -3.45
C ARG A 26 -50.76 -91.36 -4.51
N GLU A 27 -52.07 -91.19 -4.43
CA GLU A 27 -53.03 -91.70 -5.42
C GLU A 27 -53.73 -90.52 -6.11
N VAL A 28 -53.94 -90.64 -7.42
CA VAL A 28 -54.78 -89.73 -8.19
C VAL A 28 -55.71 -90.55 -9.07
N ILE A 29 -57.00 -90.22 -9.06
CA ILE A 29 -57.99 -90.80 -9.97
C ILE A 29 -58.14 -89.86 -11.16
N VAL A 30 -57.67 -90.29 -12.33
CA VAL A 30 -57.71 -89.49 -13.56
C VAL A 30 -59.09 -89.58 -14.22
N GLY A 31 -59.74 -88.44 -14.46
CA GLY A 31 -61.06 -88.35 -15.11
C GLY A 31 -61.02 -88.34 -16.65
N THR A 32 -62.19 -88.17 -17.29
CA THR A 32 -62.34 -88.17 -18.77
C THR A 32 -62.05 -86.82 -19.45
N SER A 33 -61.60 -85.81 -18.70
CA SER A 33 -61.13 -84.52 -19.22
C SER A 33 -59.77 -84.19 -18.62
N ASN A 34 -59.01 -83.30 -19.27
CA ASN A 34 -57.71 -82.86 -18.76
C ASN A 34 -57.83 -82.36 -17.32
N MET A 35 -56.96 -82.87 -16.45
CA MET A 35 -56.91 -82.59 -15.02
C MET A 35 -55.50 -82.12 -14.64
N THR A 36 -55.42 -81.13 -13.76
CA THR A 36 -54.19 -80.73 -13.08
C THR A 36 -54.26 -81.17 -11.64
N VAL A 37 -53.27 -81.92 -11.16
CA VAL A 37 -53.20 -82.38 -9.76
C VAL A 37 -52.80 -81.20 -8.86
N PRO A 38 -53.41 -81.04 -7.66
CA PRO A 38 -52.99 -80.00 -6.71
C PRO A 38 -51.52 -80.13 -6.34
N VAL A 39 -50.82 -79.00 -6.22
CA VAL A 39 -49.44 -78.97 -5.72
C VAL A 39 -49.42 -79.41 -4.25
N VAL A 40 -48.55 -80.35 -3.92
CA VAL A 40 -48.40 -80.93 -2.58
C VAL A 40 -46.94 -80.82 -2.14
N CYS A 41 -46.71 -80.54 -0.85
CA CYS A 41 -45.35 -80.51 -0.34
C CYS A 41 -44.79 -81.92 -0.18
N PHE A 42 -43.51 -82.08 -0.52
CA PHE A 42 -42.79 -83.34 -0.39
C PHE A 42 -42.90 -83.87 1.06
N SER A 43 -43.38 -85.11 1.22
CA SER A 43 -43.69 -85.77 2.50
C SER A 43 -44.81 -85.13 3.36
N GLN A 44 -45.71 -84.32 2.77
CA GLN A 44 -46.87 -83.74 3.45
C GLN A 44 -48.19 -83.91 2.68
N CYS A 45 -49.31 -83.83 3.40
CA CYS A 45 -50.65 -84.04 2.82
C CYS A 45 -51.26 -82.84 2.11
N GLY A 46 -50.74 -81.64 2.35
CA GLY A 46 -51.28 -80.40 1.81
C GLY A 46 -50.28 -79.63 0.97
N PRO A 47 -50.67 -78.45 0.45
CA PRO A 47 -49.73 -77.50 -0.12
C PRO A 47 -48.70 -77.12 0.96
N CYS A 48 -47.46 -76.83 0.55
CA CYS A 48 -46.41 -76.39 1.47
C CYS A 48 -46.93 -75.24 2.33
N GLN A 49 -47.05 -75.47 3.64
CA GLN A 49 -47.34 -74.41 4.59
C GLN A 49 -46.06 -73.60 4.73
N THR A 50 -45.90 -72.60 3.86
CA THR A 50 -44.89 -71.59 4.05
C THR A 50 -45.42 -70.62 5.10
N THR A 51 -44.80 -70.61 6.27
CA THR A 51 -45.04 -69.53 7.22
C THR A 51 -44.49 -68.27 6.57
N THR A 52 -45.34 -67.31 6.27
CA THR A 52 -44.91 -66.00 5.81
C THR A 52 -44.76 -65.06 6.98
N VAL A 53 -43.81 -64.14 6.87
CA VAL A 53 -43.55 -63.07 7.84
C VAL A 53 -43.40 -61.75 7.09
N GLU A 54 -43.56 -60.64 7.81
CA GLU A 54 -43.29 -59.31 7.25
C GLU A 54 -41.81 -58.98 7.38
N LEU A 55 -41.18 -58.64 6.26
CA LEU A 55 -39.82 -58.12 6.16
C LEU A 55 -39.88 -56.64 5.79
N THR A 56 -39.37 -55.78 6.66
CA THR A 56 -39.23 -54.34 6.37
C THR A 56 -37.79 -54.01 5.99
N LEU A 57 -37.60 -53.48 4.79
CA LEU A 57 -36.32 -52.99 4.26
C LEU A 57 -36.31 -51.46 4.28
N GLN A 58 -35.17 -50.87 4.66
CA GLN A 58 -35.02 -49.42 4.82
C GLN A 58 -33.71 -48.92 4.22
N VAL A 59 -33.75 -47.78 3.54
CA VAL A 59 -32.58 -47.12 2.95
C VAL A 59 -32.63 -45.63 3.18
N ASP A 60 -31.51 -45.05 3.60
CA ASP A 60 -31.32 -43.62 3.73
C ASP A 60 -30.78 -43.05 2.41
N MET A 61 -31.51 -42.09 1.85
CA MET A 61 -31.21 -41.42 0.58
C MET A 61 -30.69 -39.98 0.80
N SER A 62 -30.31 -39.59 2.01
CA SER A 62 -29.89 -38.22 2.36
C SER A 62 -28.70 -37.68 1.56
N GLN A 63 -27.85 -38.57 1.02
CA GLN A 63 -26.69 -38.22 0.19
C GLN A 63 -26.95 -38.36 -1.31
N GLN A 64 -28.21 -38.57 -1.71
CA GLN A 64 -28.60 -38.82 -3.09
C GLN A 64 -29.65 -37.80 -3.54
N THR A 65 -29.56 -37.38 -4.81
CA THR A 65 -30.71 -36.75 -5.45
C THR A 65 -31.70 -37.86 -5.82
N VAL A 66 -32.83 -37.91 -5.12
CA VAL A 66 -33.86 -38.93 -5.37
C VAL A 66 -34.50 -38.67 -6.74
N SER A 67 -34.56 -39.72 -7.56
CA SER A 67 -35.22 -39.72 -8.86
C SER A 67 -36.69 -39.32 -8.72
N PRO A 68 -37.26 -38.52 -9.65
CA PRO A 68 -38.69 -38.23 -9.67
C PRO A 68 -39.58 -39.50 -9.74
N GLN A 69 -39.02 -40.62 -10.18
CA GLN A 69 -39.68 -41.92 -10.28
C GLN A 69 -39.72 -42.65 -8.93
N GLY A 70 -39.09 -42.10 -7.88
CA GLY A 70 -39.08 -42.64 -6.53
C GLY A 70 -37.97 -43.68 -6.28
N VAL A 71 -38.04 -44.33 -5.13
CA VAL A 71 -37.08 -45.35 -4.70
C VAL A 71 -37.77 -46.71 -4.69
N HIS A 72 -37.11 -47.73 -5.21
CA HIS A 72 -37.64 -49.10 -5.26
C HIS A 72 -36.64 -50.09 -4.66
N VAL A 73 -37.11 -51.30 -4.38
CA VAL A 73 -36.23 -52.43 -4.05
C VAL A 73 -36.48 -53.58 -5.02
N ALA A 74 -35.42 -54.05 -5.66
CA ALA A 74 -35.43 -55.21 -6.56
C ALA A 74 -34.75 -56.38 -5.87
N GLY A 75 -35.36 -57.56 -5.87
CA GLY A 75 -34.77 -58.73 -5.22
C GLY A 75 -35.39 -60.04 -5.65
N SER A 76 -34.81 -61.14 -5.16
CA SER A 76 -35.31 -62.49 -5.40
C SER A 76 -36.79 -62.70 -5.00
N PHE A 77 -37.33 -61.91 -4.07
CA PHE A 77 -38.74 -61.93 -3.65
C PHE A 77 -39.72 -61.29 -4.65
N ASN A 78 -39.25 -60.47 -5.60
CA ASN A 78 -40.08 -59.83 -6.63
C ASN A 78 -39.57 -60.07 -8.05
N ASN A 79 -38.84 -61.17 -8.25
CA ASN A 79 -38.20 -61.54 -9.52
C ASN A 79 -37.29 -60.43 -10.08
N TRP A 80 -36.59 -59.72 -9.19
CA TRP A 80 -35.67 -58.63 -9.55
C TRP A 80 -36.33 -57.52 -10.37
N SER A 81 -37.61 -57.23 -10.12
CA SER A 81 -38.30 -56.11 -10.76
C SER A 81 -37.89 -54.78 -10.14
N THR A 82 -37.45 -53.82 -10.96
CA THR A 82 -37.07 -52.46 -10.55
C THR A 82 -38.26 -51.58 -10.20
N THR A 83 -39.50 -52.04 -10.42
CA THR A 83 -40.74 -51.26 -10.21
C THR A 83 -41.77 -51.95 -9.33
N ALA A 84 -41.66 -53.26 -9.10
CA ALA A 84 -42.69 -54.03 -8.39
C ALA A 84 -42.80 -53.68 -6.90
N THR A 85 -41.76 -53.11 -6.28
CA THR A 85 -41.75 -52.77 -4.86
C THR A 85 -41.27 -51.33 -4.66
N PRO A 86 -42.15 -50.33 -4.81
CA PRO A 86 -41.86 -48.96 -4.45
C PRO A 86 -41.71 -48.82 -2.93
N MET A 87 -40.74 -48.00 -2.51
CA MET A 87 -40.50 -47.67 -1.12
C MET A 87 -41.15 -46.33 -0.78
N THR A 88 -41.64 -46.19 0.44
CA THR A 88 -42.29 -44.98 0.94
C THR A 88 -41.32 -44.18 1.81
N LEU A 89 -41.23 -42.87 1.59
CA LEU A 89 -40.48 -41.96 2.47
C LEU A 89 -41.15 -41.91 3.86
N ILE A 90 -40.42 -42.31 4.90
CA ILE A 90 -40.89 -42.33 6.29
C ILE A 90 -40.36 -41.18 7.15
N GLY A 91 -39.55 -40.28 6.56
CA GLY A 91 -38.96 -39.10 7.21
C GLY A 91 -37.43 -39.09 7.16
N ASN A 92 -36.81 -37.92 7.31
CA ASN A 92 -35.35 -37.73 7.28
C ASN A 92 -34.65 -38.42 6.10
N ASN A 93 -35.25 -38.39 4.90
CA ASN A 93 -34.76 -39.05 3.69
C ASN A 93 -34.66 -40.58 3.76
N VAL A 94 -35.24 -41.22 4.77
CA VAL A 94 -35.31 -42.69 4.88
C VAL A 94 -36.54 -43.22 4.15
N TYR A 95 -36.32 -44.15 3.22
CA TYR A 95 -37.36 -44.87 2.48
C TYR A 95 -37.52 -46.27 3.05
N SER A 96 -38.76 -46.77 3.11
CA SER A 96 -39.11 -48.07 3.70
C SER A 96 -40.10 -48.83 2.83
N ALA A 97 -39.93 -50.15 2.72
CA ALA A 97 -40.90 -51.08 2.14
C ALA A 97 -41.08 -52.31 3.03
N THR A 98 -42.34 -52.74 3.22
CA THR A 98 -42.67 -53.97 3.94
C THR A 98 -43.20 -55.01 2.95
N LEU A 99 -42.58 -56.19 2.97
CA LEU A 99 -42.83 -57.30 2.07
C LEU A 99 -43.30 -58.53 2.87
N THR A 100 -44.28 -59.25 2.35
CA THR A 100 -44.64 -60.58 2.88
C THR A 100 -43.79 -61.64 2.21
N VAL A 101 -42.89 -62.28 2.96
CA VAL A 101 -41.90 -63.23 2.46
C VAL A 101 -41.92 -64.54 3.24
N ASN A 102 -41.33 -65.60 2.70
CA ASN A 102 -41.25 -66.89 3.39
C ASN A 102 -40.26 -66.79 4.57
N ALA A 103 -40.69 -67.27 5.73
CA ALA A 103 -39.83 -67.42 6.90
C ALA A 103 -38.66 -68.39 6.61
N SER A 104 -37.57 -68.26 7.37
CA SER A 104 -36.38 -69.11 7.26
C SER A 104 -35.77 -69.17 5.85
N THR A 105 -35.93 -68.10 5.06
CA THR A 105 -35.45 -67.99 3.68
C THR A 105 -34.43 -66.86 3.58
N THR A 106 -33.39 -67.06 2.78
CA THR A 106 -32.39 -66.02 2.48
C THR A 106 -32.79 -65.31 1.19
N TYR A 107 -32.83 -63.98 1.22
CA TYR A 107 -33.15 -63.15 0.07
C TYR A 107 -31.98 -62.23 -0.26
N GLN A 108 -31.68 -62.12 -1.56
CA GLN A 108 -30.80 -61.09 -2.10
C GLN A 108 -31.61 -59.96 -2.73
N TYR A 109 -31.13 -58.73 -2.59
CA TYR A 109 -31.80 -57.52 -3.07
C TYR A 109 -30.84 -56.35 -3.36
N LYS A 110 -31.37 -55.31 -4.01
CA LYS A 110 -30.74 -54.01 -4.29
C LYS A 110 -31.78 -52.89 -4.17
N PHE A 111 -31.36 -51.74 -3.66
CA PHE A 111 -32.11 -50.50 -3.77
C PHE A 111 -31.91 -49.86 -5.15
N ILE A 112 -32.96 -49.26 -5.68
CA ILE A 112 -33.00 -48.60 -6.99
C ILE A 112 -33.48 -47.16 -6.78
N ASN A 113 -32.68 -46.19 -7.21
CA ASN A 113 -33.05 -44.78 -7.27
C ASN A 113 -33.64 -44.45 -8.66
N GLY A 114 -34.96 -44.56 -8.79
CA GLY A 114 -35.69 -44.51 -10.06
C GLY A 114 -36.38 -45.84 -10.35
N ASP A 115 -36.70 -46.09 -11.63
CA ASP A 115 -37.47 -47.25 -12.09
C ASP A 115 -36.69 -48.18 -13.05
N THR A 116 -35.39 -47.90 -13.29
CA THR A 116 -34.52 -48.69 -14.17
C THR A 116 -33.23 -49.10 -13.48
N TRP A 117 -32.54 -50.11 -14.03
CA TRP A 117 -31.22 -50.57 -13.54
C TRP A 117 -30.12 -49.50 -13.63
N ALA A 118 -30.31 -48.42 -14.40
CA ALA A 118 -29.37 -47.29 -14.39
C ALA A 118 -29.32 -46.58 -13.03
N GLY A 119 -30.36 -46.71 -12.20
CA GLY A 119 -30.43 -46.17 -10.85
C GLY A 119 -30.06 -47.19 -9.76
N GLU A 120 -29.49 -48.35 -10.10
CA GLU A 120 -29.13 -49.34 -9.08
C GLU A 120 -28.03 -48.86 -8.15
N GLU A 121 -28.07 -49.32 -6.90
CA GLU A 121 -26.96 -49.08 -5.97
C GLU A 121 -25.73 -49.95 -6.29
N THR A 122 -24.56 -49.43 -5.95
CA THR A 122 -23.30 -50.18 -5.93
C THR A 122 -23.02 -50.68 -4.52
N VAL A 123 -23.32 -51.95 -4.25
CA VAL A 123 -23.12 -52.55 -2.92
C VAL A 123 -21.62 -52.84 -2.73
N PRO A 124 -20.98 -52.36 -1.64
CA PRO A 124 -19.59 -52.67 -1.35
C PRO A 124 -19.39 -54.17 -1.05
N GLU A 125 -18.26 -54.73 -1.46
CA GLU A 125 -17.87 -56.13 -1.17
C GLU A 125 -17.94 -56.46 0.32
N ALA A 126 -17.57 -55.51 1.19
CA ALA A 126 -17.54 -55.69 2.64
C ALA A 126 -18.89 -56.06 3.27
N CYS A 127 -20.02 -55.79 2.59
CA CYS A 127 -21.36 -56.09 3.07
C CYS A 127 -22.27 -56.69 1.98
N GLY A 128 -21.69 -57.11 0.87
CA GLY A 128 -22.40 -57.64 -0.28
C GLY A 128 -22.05 -59.09 -0.56
N VAL A 129 -22.95 -59.80 -1.23
CA VAL A 129 -22.72 -61.15 -1.75
C VAL A 129 -22.56 -61.10 -3.27
N PRO A 130 -21.58 -61.83 -3.86
CA PRO A 130 -21.35 -61.79 -5.30
C PRO A 130 -22.61 -62.12 -6.10
N ASN A 131 -22.97 -61.25 -7.05
CA ASN A 131 -24.17 -61.41 -7.86
C ASN A 131 -23.96 -62.27 -9.12
N GLY A 132 -22.75 -62.81 -9.31
CA GLY A 132 -22.37 -63.60 -10.50
C GLY A 132 -22.13 -62.80 -11.78
N MET A 133 -22.23 -61.47 -11.74
CA MET A 133 -22.09 -60.54 -12.87
C MET A 133 -20.98 -59.49 -12.64
N GLY A 134 -20.08 -59.73 -11.69
CA GLY A 134 -18.98 -58.81 -11.36
C GLY A 134 -19.34 -57.69 -10.38
N GLY A 135 -20.49 -57.77 -9.70
CA GLY A 135 -20.88 -56.88 -8.61
C GLY A 135 -21.44 -57.65 -7.41
N TYR A 136 -22.05 -56.92 -6.48
CA TYR A 136 -22.60 -57.47 -5.24
C TYR A 136 -24.07 -57.11 -5.04
N ASN A 137 -24.82 -58.01 -4.41
CA ASN A 137 -26.18 -57.79 -3.90
C ASN A 137 -26.14 -57.64 -2.37
N ARG A 138 -27.13 -56.97 -1.79
CA ARG A 138 -27.39 -57.09 -0.34
C ARG A 138 -28.05 -58.43 -0.06
N GLU A 139 -27.80 -59.01 1.11
CA GLU A 139 -28.40 -60.27 1.55
C GLU A 139 -29.09 -60.11 2.91
N VAL A 140 -30.24 -60.75 3.08
CA VAL A 140 -30.95 -60.84 4.36
C VAL A 140 -31.44 -62.27 4.60
N VAL A 141 -31.16 -62.79 5.79
CA VAL A 141 -31.70 -64.08 6.27
C VAL A 141 -32.94 -63.79 7.11
N VAL A 142 -34.10 -64.21 6.62
CA VAL A 142 -35.39 -63.93 7.28
C VAL A 142 -35.67 -64.99 8.35
N GLY A 143 -36.00 -64.54 9.56
CA GLY A 143 -36.34 -65.39 10.70
C GLY A 143 -37.74 -66.02 10.64
N THR A 144 -38.25 -66.44 11.79
CA THR A 144 -39.61 -67.04 11.95
C THR A 144 -40.66 -66.05 12.44
N SER A 145 -40.31 -64.77 12.58
CA SER A 145 -41.21 -63.67 12.97
C SER A 145 -40.92 -62.44 12.12
N ASN A 146 -41.84 -61.46 12.12
CA ASN A 146 -41.64 -60.19 11.42
C ASN A 146 -40.31 -59.53 11.84
N MET A 147 -39.58 -58.95 10.90
CA MET A 147 -38.32 -58.25 11.17
C MET A 147 -38.15 -56.99 10.32
N THR A 148 -37.42 -56.03 10.88
CA THR A 148 -36.96 -54.82 10.18
C THR A 148 -35.44 -54.86 10.06
N VAL A 149 -34.93 -54.69 8.84
CA VAL A 149 -33.50 -54.56 8.58
C VAL A 149 -33.04 -53.16 9.01
N PRO A 150 -31.88 -53.01 9.68
CA PRO A 150 -31.34 -51.70 10.02
C PRO A 150 -31.22 -50.79 8.81
N VAL A 151 -31.46 -49.49 9.02
CA VAL A 151 -31.28 -48.47 7.97
C VAL A 151 -29.82 -48.46 7.52
N VAL A 152 -29.64 -48.41 6.20
CA VAL A 152 -28.33 -48.34 5.53
C VAL A 152 -28.34 -47.18 4.56
N CYS A 153 -27.20 -46.51 4.37
CA CYS A 153 -27.06 -45.51 3.32
C CYS A 153 -27.07 -46.20 1.95
N PHE A 154 -27.68 -45.54 0.97
CA PHE A 154 -27.63 -46.00 -0.42
C PHE A 154 -26.18 -46.24 -0.87
N SER A 155 -25.88 -47.43 -1.41
CA SER A 155 -24.52 -47.85 -1.78
C SER A 155 -23.47 -47.92 -0.65
N GLN A 156 -23.88 -47.93 0.63
CA GLN A 156 -22.97 -48.14 1.77
C GLN A 156 -23.42 -49.28 2.69
N CYS A 157 -22.49 -49.76 3.51
CA CYS A 157 -22.71 -50.86 4.44
C CYS A 157 -23.39 -50.46 5.76
N GLY A 158 -23.23 -49.19 6.16
CA GLY A 158 -23.73 -48.65 7.43
C GLY A 158 -24.73 -47.50 7.21
N PRO A 159 -25.13 -46.80 8.29
CA PRO A 159 -25.94 -45.59 8.19
C PRO A 159 -25.21 -44.50 7.40
N CYS A 160 -25.94 -43.54 6.82
CA CYS A 160 -25.31 -42.42 6.14
C CYS A 160 -24.46 -41.61 7.13
N PRO A 161 -23.20 -41.28 6.81
CA PRO A 161 -22.47 -40.29 7.58
C PRO A 161 -23.24 -38.97 7.61
N GLY A 162 -23.14 -38.26 8.74
CA GLY A 162 -23.81 -36.99 8.97
C GLY A 162 -23.40 -35.94 7.94
N MET A 163 -24.30 -35.00 7.68
CA MET A 163 -24.01 -33.82 6.88
C MET A 163 -23.78 -32.63 7.82
N ILE A 164 -22.69 -31.90 7.62
CA ILE A 164 -22.37 -30.67 8.34
C ILE A 164 -22.37 -29.48 7.38
N ASN A 165 -22.61 -28.28 7.92
CA ASN A 165 -22.46 -27.04 7.16
C ASN A 165 -20.99 -26.61 7.15
N LEU A 166 -20.42 -26.50 5.96
CA LEU A 166 -19.11 -25.91 5.71
C LEU A 166 -19.30 -24.52 5.10
N THR A 167 -18.84 -23.50 5.80
CA THR A 167 -18.81 -22.11 5.31
C THR A 167 -17.43 -21.79 4.77
N LEU A 168 -17.35 -21.49 3.47
CA LEU A 168 -16.15 -21.06 2.75
C LEU A 168 -16.19 -19.56 2.52
N GLN A 169 -15.06 -18.88 2.73
CA GLN A 169 -14.97 -17.42 2.69
C GLN A 169 -13.67 -16.94 2.06
N VAL A 170 -13.74 -15.88 1.28
CA VAL A 170 -12.58 -15.24 0.63
C VAL A 170 -12.76 -13.73 0.59
N ASP A 171 -11.67 -12.99 0.80
CA ASP A 171 -11.63 -11.55 0.67
C ASP A 171 -11.07 -11.16 -0.71
N MET A 172 -11.85 -10.34 -1.42
CA MET A 172 -11.62 -9.89 -2.80
C MET A 172 -11.09 -8.44 -2.87
N GLY A 173 -10.52 -7.90 -1.79
CA GLY A 173 -10.30 -6.46 -1.64
C GLY A 173 -9.48 -5.72 -2.72
N MET A 174 -8.52 -6.37 -3.38
CA MET A 174 -7.79 -5.81 -4.54
C MET A 174 -8.21 -6.40 -5.89
N GLN A 175 -9.21 -7.27 -5.90
CA GLN A 175 -9.67 -7.86 -7.13
C GLN A 175 -10.73 -6.95 -7.76
N ASN A 176 -10.59 -6.69 -9.06
CA ASN A 176 -11.74 -6.25 -9.84
C ASN A 176 -12.67 -7.45 -9.99
N VAL A 177 -13.72 -7.53 -9.15
CA VAL A 177 -14.62 -8.67 -9.13
C VAL A 177 -15.31 -8.80 -10.49
N SER A 178 -15.24 -10.01 -11.08
CA SER A 178 -15.86 -10.30 -12.36
C SER A 178 -17.36 -10.03 -12.32
N ALA A 179 -17.92 -9.61 -13.46
CA ALA A 179 -19.36 -9.41 -13.60
C ALA A 179 -20.14 -10.73 -13.42
N ASP A 180 -19.49 -11.86 -13.68
CA ASP A 180 -20.03 -13.21 -13.51
C ASP A 180 -19.97 -13.67 -12.03
N GLY A 181 -19.36 -12.89 -11.14
CA GLY A 181 -19.33 -13.11 -9.70
C GLY A 181 -18.13 -13.90 -9.20
N VAL A 182 -18.24 -14.42 -7.97
CA VAL A 182 -17.18 -15.22 -7.31
C VAL A 182 -17.72 -16.61 -7.05
N HIS A 183 -16.96 -17.63 -7.41
CA HIS A 183 -17.34 -19.03 -7.27
C HIS A 183 -16.29 -19.83 -6.50
N VAL A 184 -16.65 -21.04 -6.09
CA VAL A 184 -15.72 -22.05 -5.59
C VAL A 184 -15.90 -23.36 -6.34
N ALA A 185 -14.80 -23.90 -6.85
CA ALA A 185 -14.75 -25.23 -7.44
C ALA A 185 -14.03 -26.16 -6.47
N GLY A 186 -14.59 -27.36 -6.25
CA GLY A 186 -13.96 -28.33 -5.35
C GLY A 186 -14.51 -29.74 -5.50
N SER A 187 -13.91 -30.65 -4.74
CA SER A 187 -14.34 -32.06 -4.69
C SER A 187 -15.82 -32.25 -4.31
N PHE A 188 -16.42 -31.30 -3.57
CA PHE A 188 -17.83 -31.33 -3.19
C PHE A 188 -18.82 -30.95 -4.32
N ASN A 189 -18.35 -30.33 -5.41
CA ASN A 189 -19.20 -29.94 -6.55
C ASN A 189 -18.65 -30.44 -7.90
N ASN A 190 -17.86 -31.51 -7.89
CA ASN A 190 -17.19 -32.08 -9.06
C ASN A 190 -16.33 -31.06 -9.83
N TRP A 191 -15.67 -30.15 -9.12
CA TRP A 191 -14.81 -29.11 -9.70
C TRP A 191 -15.54 -28.23 -10.74
N SER A 192 -16.82 -27.95 -10.51
CA SER A 192 -17.58 -27.04 -11.36
C SER A 192 -17.22 -25.58 -11.01
N THR A 193 -16.88 -24.79 -12.04
CA THR A 193 -16.56 -23.37 -11.89
C THR A 193 -17.77 -22.48 -11.63
N THR A 194 -19.00 -23.00 -11.83
CA THR A 194 -20.25 -22.23 -11.74
C THR A 194 -21.26 -22.78 -10.74
N ALA A 195 -21.12 -24.04 -10.30
CA ALA A 195 -22.13 -24.69 -9.47
C ALA A 195 -22.27 -24.10 -8.06
N THR A 196 -21.27 -23.37 -7.56
CA THR A 196 -21.25 -22.87 -6.18
C THR A 196 -20.83 -21.40 -6.12
N PRO A 197 -21.75 -20.46 -6.39
CA PRO A 197 -21.49 -19.03 -6.26
C PRO A 197 -21.40 -18.61 -4.78
N LEU A 198 -20.52 -17.65 -4.50
CA LEU A 198 -20.39 -16.99 -3.21
C LEU A 198 -21.15 -15.66 -3.22
N ASN A 199 -21.73 -15.30 -2.08
CA ASN A 199 -22.43 -14.04 -1.88
C ASN A 199 -21.55 -13.05 -1.12
N ASN A 200 -21.60 -11.76 -1.47
CA ASN A 200 -20.91 -10.71 -0.72
C ASN A 200 -21.56 -10.56 0.68
N SER A 201 -20.79 -10.83 1.74
CA SER A 201 -21.23 -10.74 3.14
C SER A 201 -21.03 -9.37 3.80
N GLY A 202 -20.57 -8.38 3.03
CA GLY A 202 -20.23 -7.02 3.48
C GLY A 202 -18.78 -6.67 3.17
N GLY A 203 -18.54 -5.43 2.74
CA GLY A 203 -17.22 -4.99 2.31
C GLY A 203 -16.72 -5.80 1.11
N THR A 204 -15.54 -6.40 1.26
CA THR A 204 -14.82 -7.13 0.22
C THR A 204 -14.89 -8.66 0.39
N VAL A 205 -15.60 -9.16 1.41
CA VAL A 205 -15.65 -10.59 1.74
C VAL A 205 -16.84 -11.28 1.08
N TYR A 206 -16.55 -12.40 0.41
CA TYR A 206 -17.51 -13.29 -0.23
C TYR A 206 -17.60 -14.61 0.53
N THR A 207 -18.82 -15.15 0.71
CA THR A 207 -19.10 -16.34 1.53
C THR A 207 -20.11 -17.28 0.88
N VAL A 208 -19.97 -18.58 1.12
CA VAL A 208 -20.97 -19.60 0.81
C VAL A 208 -21.02 -20.64 1.92
N THR A 209 -22.21 -21.16 2.22
CA THR A 209 -22.37 -22.31 3.11
C THR A 209 -22.92 -23.49 2.33
N ILE A 210 -22.19 -24.60 2.33
CA ILE A 210 -22.54 -25.85 1.64
C ILE A 210 -22.69 -26.98 2.66
N ALA A 211 -23.57 -27.94 2.37
CA ALA A 211 -23.69 -29.16 3.16
C ALA A 211 -22.69 -30.20 2.63
N VAL A 212 -21.84 -30.72 3.50
CA VAL A 212 -20.80 -31.70 3.17
C VAL A 212 -20.83 -32.88 4.14
N VAL A 213 -20.30 -34.01 3.72
CA VAL A 213 -20.21 -35.23 4.53
C VAL A 213 -19.20 -35.00 5.65
N GLU A 214 -19.56 -35.36 6.88
CA GLU A 214 -18.65 -35.30 8.03
C GLU A 214 -17.43 -36.22 7.87
N ASP A 215 -16.40 -35.99 8.69
CA ASP A 215 -15.17 -36.78 8.73
C ASP A 215 -14.50 -36.99 7.36
N SER A 216 -14.60 -35.96 6.49
CA SER A 216 -14.13 -35.97 5.10
C SER A 216 -13.12 -34.87 4.84
N VAL A 217 -12.37 -35.02 3.75
CA VAL A 217 -11.39 -34.02 3.28
C VAL A 217 -11.89 -33.43 1.97
N TYR A 218 -11.89 -32.10 1.87
CA TYR A 218 -12.32 -31.38 0.69
C TYR A 218 -11.22 -30.47 0.16
N ASP A 219 -10.82 -30.72 -1.08
CA ASP A 219 -9.97 -29.81 -1.83
C ASP A 219 -10.82 -28.84 -2.66
N TYR A 220 -10.40 -27.57 -2.76
CA TYR A 220 -11.13 -26.51 -3.46
C TYR A 220 -10.24 -25.34 -3.91
N VAL A 221 -10.79 -24.46 -4.75
CA VAL A 221 -10.17 -23.22 -5.23
C VAL A 221 -11.24 -22.15 -5.46
N PHE A 222 -10.94 -20.89 -5.15
CA PHE A 222 -11.79 -19.74 -5.47
C PHE A 222 -11.59 -19.27 -6.91
N ILE A 223 -12.66 -18.77 -7.54
CA ILE A 223 -12.69 -18.31 -8.93
C ILE A 223 -13.33 -16.93 -8.98
N ASN A 224 -12.67 -15.95 -9.60
CA ASN A 224 -13.20 -14.60 -9.82
C ASN A 224 -13.82 -14.48 -11.22
N GLY A 225 -14.97 -15.12 -11.41
CA GLY A 225 -15.67 -15.26 -12.68
C GLY A 225 -16.19 -16.69 -12.84
N ASP A 226 -16.28 -17.21 -14.05
CA ASP A 226 -16.82 -18.55 -14.34
C ASP A 226 -15.87 -19.46 -15.12
N GLU A 227 -14.66 -18.99 -15.44
CA GLU A 227 -13.66 -19.74 -16.22
C GLU A 227 -12.42 -20.14 -15.41
N TRP A 228 -11.76 -21.24 -15.81
CA TRP A 228 -10.56 -21.73 -15.13
C TRP A 228 -9.37 -20.78 -15.21
N SER A 229 -9.32 -19.88 -16.19
CA SER A 229 -8.30 -18.83 -16.29
C SER A 229 -8.42 -17.78 -15.18
N GLU A 230 -9.54 -17.74 -14.47
CA GLU A 230 -9.86 -16.75 -13.43
C GLU A 230 -9.76 -17.34 -12.01
N LYS A 231 -9.23 -18.57 -11.90
CA LYS A 231 -8.95 -19.20 -10.61
C LYS A 231 -7.86 -18.42 -9.86
N GLU A 232 -7.89 -18.49 -8.54
CA GLU A 232 -6.76 -18.03 -7.74
C GLU A 232 -5.52 -18.91 -7.96
N GLU A 233 -4.34 -18.33 -7.70
CA GLU A 233 -3.10 -19.09 -7.55
C GLU A 233 -2.82 -19.32 -6.06
N VAL A 234 -3.05 -20.55 -5.60
CA VAL A 234 -2.84 -20.92 -4.19
C VAL A 234 -1.34 -21.12 -3.94
N PRO A 235 -0.73 -20.42 -2.96
CA PRO A 235 0.69 -20.61 -2.65
C PRO A 235 0.97 -22.00 -2.07
N GLU A 236 2.14 -22.57 -2.42
CA GLU A 236 2.58 -23.90 -1.95
C GLU A 236 2.51 -24.04 -0.42
N GLN A 237 2.86 -22.99 0.33
CA GLN A 237 2.91 -23.01 1.79
C GLN A 237 1.55 -23.27 2.47
N CYS A 238 0.43 -23.07 1.77
CA CYS A 238 -0.92 -23.32 2.30
C CYS A 238 -1.79 -24.15 1.33
N GLY A 239 -1.18 -24.72 0.30
CA GLY A 239 -1.86 -25.49 -0.72
C GLY A 239 -1.44 -26.95 -0.73
N VAL A 240 -2.29 -27.81 -1.27
CA VAL A 240 -1.98 -29.23 -1.55
C VAL A 240 -1.78 -29.42 -3.06
N PRO A 241 -0.74 -30.16 -3.51
CA PRO A 241 -0.48 -30.36 -4.93
C PRO A 241 -1.70 -30.93 -5.67
N ASN A 242 -2.12 -30.25 -6.73
CA ASN A 242 -3.32 -30.64 -7.50
C ASN A 242 -3.05 -31.65 -8.62
N GLY A 243 -1.79 -32.07 -8.80
CA GLY A 243 -1.38 -33.01 -9.84
C GLY A 243 -1.21 -32.41 -11.25
N THR A 244 -1.49 -31.11 -11.45
CA THR A 244 -1.32 -30.40 -12.73
C THR A 244 -0.29 -29.27 -12.66
N GLY A 245 0.59 -29.29 -11.66
CA GLY A 245 1.63 -28.28 -11.48
C GLY A 245 1.22 -27.05 -10.68
N GLY A 246 0.09 -27.09 -9.96
CA GLY A 246 -0.33 -26.05 -9.02
C GLY A 246 -0.83 -26.64 -7.70
N PHE A 247 -1.51 -25.82 -6.90
CA PHE A 247 -2.02 -26.20 -5.59
C PHE A 247 -3.51 -25.88 -5.43
N ASN A 248 -4.22 -26.70 -4.65
CA ASN A 248 -5.58 -26.45 -4.20
C ASN A 248 -5.57 -26.10 -2.70
N ARG A 249 -6.60 -25.41 -2.22
CA ARG A 249 -6.86 -25.31 -0.78
C ARG A 249 -7.44 -26.63 -0.29
N GLN A 250 -7.17 -27.01 0.97
CA GLN A 250 -7.72 -28.21 1.60
C GLN A 250 -8.37 -27.87 2.94
N VAL A 251 -9.53 -28.45 3.19
CA VAL A 251 -10.19 -28.41 4.49
C VAL A 251 -10.54 -29.83 4.94
N ILE A 252 -10.24 -30.13 6.20
CA ILE A 252 -10.64 -31.37 6.86
C ILE A 252 -11.83 -31.03 7.75
N VAL A 253 -12.97 -31.66 7.50
CA VAL A 253 -14.17 -31.49 8.31
C VAL A 253 -14.32 -32.66 9.28
N SER A 254 -14.84 -32.39 10.47
CA SER A 254 -15.22 -33.41 11.46
C SER A 254 -16.75 -33.48 11.56
N ASN A 255 -17.29 -33.79 12.74
CA ASN A 255 -18.73 -33.94 13.00
C ASN A 255 -19.44 -32.66 13.48
N THR A 256 -18.84 -31.48 13.29
CA THR A 256 -19.43 -30.18 13.62
C THR A 256 -19.35 -29.23 12.44
N ASN A 257 -20.33 -28.33 12.32
CA ASN A 257 -20.29 -27.24 11.34
C ASN A 257 -18.97 -26.47 11.44
N LEU A 258 -18.37 -26.15 10.29
CA LEU A 258 -17.08 -25.50 10.20
C LEU A 258 -17.19 -24.23 9.36
N THR A 259 -16.62 -23.14 9.85
CA THR A 259 -16.40 -21.92 9.08
C THR A 259 -14.90 -21.73 8.92
N VAL A 260 -14.41 -21.75 7.67
CA VAL A 260 -12.99 -21.53 7.41
C VAL A 260 -12.63 -20.05 7.66
N PRO A 261 -11.41 -19.76 8.13
CA PRO A 261 -10.91 -18.40 8.24
C PRO A 261 -10.99 -17.65 6.90
N VAL A 262 -11.29 -16.36 6.96
CA VAL A 262 -11.25 -15.50 5.77
C VAL A 262 -9.78 -15.30 5.37
N VAL A 263 -9.51 -15.50 4.08
CA VAL A 263 -8.19 -15.39 3.46
C VAL A 263 -8.28 -14.49 2.24
N CYS A 264 -7.20 -13.80 1.90
CA CYS A 264 -7.13 -13.03 0.67
C CYS A 264 -7.12 -13.96 -0.55
N PHE A 265 -7.78 -13.55 -1.64
CA PHE A 265 -7.78 -14.30 -2.90
C PHE A 265 -6.35 -14.54 -3.39
N GLY A 266 -5.95 -15.82 -3.54
CA GLY A 266 -4.58 -16.21 -3.89
C GLY A 266 -3.54 -16.15 -2.77
N TRP A 267 -3.96 -15.95 -1.51
CA TRP A 267 -3.06 -15.84 -0.36
C TRP A 267 -3.41 -16.85 0.73
N CYS A 268 -2.46 -17.05 1.65
CA CYS A 268 -2.61 -17.97 2.77
C CYS A 268 -3.26 -17.35 4.00
N GLU A 269 -3.20 -16.03 4.11
CA GLU A 269 -3.64 -15.30 5.29
C GLU A 269 -4.71 -14.26 4.92
N ALA A 270 -5.28 -13.62 5.93
CA ALA A 270 -6.21 -12.51 5.74
C ALA A 270 -5.54 -11.38 4.94
N CYS A 271 -6.32 -10.63 4.15
CA CYS A 271 -5.77 -9.48 3.44
C CYS A 271 -5.18 -8.47 4.44
N PRO A 272 -3.98 -7.91 4.15
CA PRO A 272 -3.50 -6.76 4.91
C PRO A 272 -4.51 -5.59 4.83
N PRO A 273 -4.49 -4.65 5.79
CA PRO A 273 -5.31 -3.46 5.70
C PRO A 273 -5.01 -2.66 4.41
N LEU A 274 -6.06 -2.13 3.77
CA LEU A 274 -5.89 -1.24 2.62
C LEU A 274 -5.57 0.19 3.10
N VAL A 275 -4.62 0.83 2.43
CA VAL A 275 -4.16 2.19 2.70
C VAL A 275 -4.26 3.00 1.40
N ASN A 276 -4.76 4.23 1.51
CA ASN A 276 -4.87 5.13 0.36
C ASN A 276 -3.50 5.74 0.05
N VAL A 277 -3.00 5.52 -1.16
CA VAL A 277 -1.71 6.01 -1.65
C VAL A 277 -1.94 6.92 -2.84
N THR A 278 -1.58 8.19 -2.72
CA THR A 278 -1.64 9.19 -3.79
C THR A 278 -0.31 9.28 -4.51
N PHE A 279 -0.29 8.86 -5.78
CA PHE A 279 0.84 8.98 -6.69
C PHE A 279 0.80 10.33 -7.39
N ARG A 280 1.96 11.00 -7.52
CA ARG A 280 2.06 12.36 -8.06
C ARG A 280 3.25 12.47 -9.00
N VAL A 281 3.05 13.08 -10.17
CA VAL A 281 4.09 13.36 -11.15
C VAL A 281 3.94 14.78 -11.69
N ASP A 282 5.04 15.50 -11.80
CA ASP A 282 5.11 16.83 -12.38
C ASP A 282 5.51 16.71 -13.86
N MET A 283 4.64 17.22 -14.73
CA MET A 283 4.79 17.19 -16.19
C MET A 283 5.26 18.54 -16.77
N SER A 284 5.78 19.45 -15.94
CA SER A 284 6.13 20.82 -16.35
C SER A 284 7.18 20.92 -17.48
N LEU A 285 8.01 19.90 -17.66
CA LEU A 285 9.03 19.84 -18.72
C LEU A 285 8.58 19.03 -19.95
N GLU A 286 7.35 18.52 -19.93
CA GLU A 286 6.83 17.61 -20.95
C GLU A 286 5.68 18.24 -21.73
N THR A 287 5.57 17.90 -23.01
CA THR A 287 4.32 18.10 -23.74
C THR A 287 3.40 16.93 -23.43
N VAL A 288 2.33 17.18 -22.67
CA VAL A 288 1.38 16.12 -22.28
C VAL A 288 0.59 15.62 -23.50
N SER A 289 0.52 14.29 -23.62
CA SER A 289 -0.26 13.59 -24.64
C SER A 289 -1.74 13.97 -24.58
N PRO A 290 -2.45 14.05 -25.72
CA PRO A 290 -3.90 14.26 -25.72
C PRO A 290 -4.67 13.14 -24.99
N ASP A 291 -4.08 11.96 -24.85
CA ASP A 291 -4.65 10.84 -24.08
C ASP A 291 -4.44 10.99 -22.56
N GLY A 292 -3.74 12.04 -22.11
CA GLY A 292 -3.49 12.32 -20.69
C GLY A 292 -2.29 11.56 -20.12
N VAL A 293 -2.20 11.51 -18.78
CA VAL A 293 -1.13 10.81 -18.04
C VAL A 293 -1.73 9.62 -17.30
N HIS A 294 -1.04 8.48 -17.30
CA HIS A 294 -1.48 7.26 -16.63
C HIS A 294 -0.43 6.74 -15.66
N LEU A 295 -0.90 6.01 -14.64
CA LEU A 295 -0.06 5.25 -13.73
C LEU A 295 -0.11 3.77 -14.14
N VAL A 296 1.05 3.13 -14.27
CA VAL A 296 1.15 1.69 -14.54
C VAL A 296 1.96 1.00 -13.44
N GLY A 297 1.62 -0.24 -13.06
CA GLY A 297 2.30 -1.00 -12.01
C GLY A 297 1.81 -2.44 -11.89
N ASP A 298 2.42 -3.17 -10.97
CA ASP A 298 2.09 -4.57 -10.68
C ASP A 298 0.67 -4.76 -10.11
N PHE A 299 0.15 -3.78 -9.37
CA PHE A 299 -1.20 -3.78 -8.77
C PHE A 299 -2.38 -3.84 -9.77
N GLN A 300 -2.13 -3.74 -11.08
CA GLN A 300 -3.18 -3.90 -12.09
C GLN A 300 -2.76 -4.78 -13.28
N GLY A 301 -1.59 -5.43 -13.21
CA GLY A 301 -1.06 -6.27 -14.29
C GLY A 301 -0.34 -5.53 -15.41
N TRP A 302 0.34 -4.41 -15.12
CA TRP A 302 1.11 -3.61 -16.08
C TRP A 302 0.35 -3.17 -17.35
N ASN A 303 -0.92 -2.78 -17.24
CA ASN A 303 -1.68 -2.19 -18.35
C ASN A 303 -1.51 -0.65 -18.39
N PRO A 304 -0.85 -0.07 -19.42
CA PRO A 304 -0.52 1.36 -19.48
C PRO A 304 -1.73 2.29 -19.61
N GLY A 305 -2.91 1.77 -20.00
CA GLY A 305 -4.14 2.55 -20.12
C GLY A 305 -5.15 2.34 -18.98
N ALA A 306 -4.82 1.53 -17.96
CA ALA A 306 -5.80 1.12 -16.96
C ALA A 306 -6.10 2.20 -15.91
N THR A 307 -5.12 3.05 -15.57
CA THR A 307 -5.25 3.99 -14.44
C THR A 307 -4.93 5.42 -14.89
N PRO A 308 -5.92 6.18 -15.41
CA PRO A 308 -5.73 7.58 -15.75
C PRO A 308 -5.50 8.43 -14.49
N MET A 309 -4.58 9.39 -14.58
CA MET A 309 -4.32 10.39 -13.55
C MET A 309 -5.09 11.68 -13.84
N MET A 310 -5.36 12.47 -12.81
CA MET A 310 -6.03 13.75 -12.94
C MET A 310 -5.05 14.91 -12.80
N LEU A 311 -5.18 15.91 -13.67
CA LEU A 311 -4.43 17.16 -13.55
C LEU A 311 -4.87 17.95 -12.33
N SER A 312 -3.92 18.25 -11.46
CA SER A 312 -4.01 19.14 -10.31
C SER A 312 -3.38 20.50 -10.63
N ILE A 313 -3.07 21.31 -9.62
CA ILE A 313 -2.41 22.61 -9.81
C ILE A 313 -0.96 22.46 -10.31
N ASN A 314 -0.44 23.47 -11.02
CA ASN A 314 0.96 23.57 -11.45
C ASN A 314 1.49 22.36 -12.25
N ASN A 315 0.69 21.83 -13.20
CA ASN A 315 1.06 20.66 -14.03
C ASN A 315 1.38 19.37 -13.27
N ILE A 316 0.97 19.26 -12.01
CA ILE A 316 1.08 18.01 -11.24
C ILE A 316 -0.13 17.13 -11.58
N TRP A 317 0.12 15.90 -11.99
CA TRP A 317 -0.89 14.86 -12.21
C TRP A 317 -0.91 13.91 -11.02
N GLU A 318 -2.11 13.54 -10.56
CA GLU A 318 -2.27 12.69 -9.38
C GLU A 318 -3.39 11.65 -9.50
N VAL A 319 -3.19 10.50 -8.83
CA VAL A 319 -4.20 9.46 -8.66
C VAL A 319 -4.04 8.79 -7.30
N SER A 320 -5.15 8.41 -6.67
CA SER A 320 -5.12 7.70 -5.38
C SER A 320 -5.63 6.27 -5.54
N LEU A 321 -4.87 5.31 -5.02
CA LEU A 321 -5.19 3.89 -5.05
C LEU A 321 -5.23 3.31 -3.63
N LEU A 322 -6.10 2.34 -3.39
CA LEU A 322 -6.08 1.53 -2.17
C LEU A 322 -5.13 0.36 -2.38
N LEU A 323 -4.06 0.31 -1.59
CA LEU A 323 -3.00 -0.69 -1.67
C LEU A 323 -2.80 -1.36 -0.31
N TYR A 324 -2.32 -2.61 -0.29
CA TYR A 324 -2.12 -3.36 0.96
C TYR A 324 -0.95 -2.78 1.76
N GLN A 325 -1.20 -2.53 3.05
CA GLN A 325 -0.19 -2.12 4.01
C GLN A 325 0.94 -3.14 4.10
N GLY A 326 2.18 -2.63 4.13
CA GLY A 326 3.40 -3.43 4.27
C GLY A 326 3.93 -3.99 2.95
N GLU A 327 3.13 -3.97 1.89
CA GLU A 327 3.52 -4.47 0.58
C GLU A 327 4.34 -3.44 -0.21
N ALA A 328 5.21 -3.95 -1.09
CA ALA A 328 6.00 -3.16 -2.02
C ALA A 328 5.41 -3.25 -3.42
N TYR A 329 5.07 -2.11 -4.01
CA TYR A 329 4.51 -2.03 -5.36
C TYR A 329 5.48 -1.32 -6.29
N GLN A 330 5.72 -1.90 -7.47
CA GLN A 330 6.49 -1.29 -8.53
C GLN A 330 5.57 -0.58 -9.53
N TYR A 331 5.99 0.60 -10.00
CA TYR A 331 5.19 1.42 -10.90
C TYR A 331 6.03 2.30 -11.83
N LYS A 332 5.36 2.89 -12.83
CA LYS A 332 5.85 3.90 -13.76
C LYS A 332 4.74 4.89 -14.11
N PHE A 333 5.13 6.10 -14.49
CA PHE A 333 4.25 7.06 -15.15
C PHE A 333 4.31 6.91 -16.68
N ILE A 334 3.17 7.08 -17.33
CA ILE A 334 3.01 7.04 -18.79
C ILE A 334 2.45 8.39 -19.26
N ASN A 335 3.13 9.04 -20.21
CA ASN A 335 2.61 10.18 -20.95
C ASN A 335 1.84 9.70 -22.19
N GLY A 336 0.52 9.51 -22.05
CA GLY A 336 -0.35 8.80 -22.99
C GLY A 336 -0.97 7.57 -22.33
N ASN A 337 -1.33 6.56 -23.14
CA ASN A 337 -1.94 5.30 -22.68
C ASN A 337 -1.26 4.05 -23.30
N THR A 338 -0.08 4.22 -23.89
CA THR A 338 0.74 3.15 -24.49
C THR A 338 2.16 3.17 -23.95
N TRP A 339 2.88 2.06 -24.12
CA TRP A 339 4.29 1.96 -23.70
C TRP A 339 5.24 2.91 -24.44
N GLU A 340 4.84 3.49 -25.58
CA GLU A 340 5.66 4.50 -26.28
C GLU A 340 5.85 5.77 -25.44
N GLY A 341 4.92 6.06 -24.52
CA GLY A 341 4.97 7.20 -23.61
C GLY A 341 5.55 6.88 -22.23
N GLU A 342 6.21 5.73 -22.04
CA GLU A 342 6.74 5.38 -20.72
C GLU A 342 7.86 6.32 -20.25
N GLU A 343 7.91 6.55 -18.95
CA GLU A 343 9.06 7.23 -18.36
C GLU A 343 10.31 6.35 -18.33
N ILE A 344 11.48 7.01 -18.39
CA ILE A 344 12.78 6.39 -18.15
C ILE A 344 13.18 6.69 -16.70
N VAL A 345 12.96 5.73 -15.80
CA VAL A 345 13.31 5.88 -14.39
C VAL A 345 14.84 5.78 -14.21
N PRO A 346 15.50 6.79 -13.60
CA PRO A 346 16.94 6.71 -13.33
C PRO A 346 17.27 5.63 -12.30
N GLU A 347 18.42 4.97 -12.46
CA GLU A 347 18.93 3.95 -11.53
C GLU A 347 18.98 4.46 -10.07
N ALA A 348 19.32 5.75 -9.87
CA ALA A 348 19.47 6.35 -8.56
C ALA A 348 18.18 6.34 -7.70
N CYS A 349 17.01 6.16 -8.32
CA CYS A 349 15.71 6.13 -7.64
C CYS A 349 14.79 5.02 -8.15
N GLY A 350 15.36 4.05 -8.88
CA GLY A 350 14.62 2.96 -9.48
C GLY A 350 15.07 1.60 -8.98
N VAL A 351 14.18 0.63 -9.04
CA VAL A 351 14.48 -0.80 -8.82
C VAL A 351 14.55 -1.53 -10.17
N PRO A 352 15.51 -2.44 -10.38
CA PRO A 352 15.65 -3.14 -11.66
C PRO A 352 14.37 -3.88 -12.07
N ASN A 353 13.91 -3.68 -13.30
CA ASN A 353 12.68 -4.29 -13.82
C ASN A 353 12.91 -5.68 -14.46
N GLY A 354 14.13 -6.19 -14.45
CA GLY A 354 14.50 -7.48 -15.07
C GLY A 354 14.61 -7.46 -16.60
N MET A 355 14.35 -6.32 -17.25
CA MET A 355 14.39 -6.12 -18.72
C MET A 355 15.47 -5.12 -19.15
N GLY A 356 16.39 -4.76 -18.26
CA GLY A 356 17.47 -3.81 -18.53
C GLY A 356 17.12 -2.35 -18.24
N GLY A 357 15.99 -2.08 -17.58
CA GLY A 357 15.60 -0.75 -17.08
C GLY A 357 15.19 -0.79 -15.60
N PHE A 358 14.56 0.30 -15.14
CA PHE A 358 14.15 0.46 -13.75
C PHE A 358 12.67 0.86 -13.65
N ASN A 359 12.03 0.47 -12.55
CA ASN A 359 10.70 0.89 -12.12
C ASN A 359 10.83 1.75 -10.84
N ARG A 360 9.86 2.61 -10.57
CA ARG A 360 9.72 3.22 -9.25
C ARG A 360 9.15 2.18 -8.27
N GLN A 361 9.42 2.34 -6.98
CA GLN A 361 8.88 1.46 -5.93
C GLN A 361 8.32 2.27 -4.77
N VAL A 362 7.16 1.86 -4.25
CA VAL A 362 6.60 2.35 -2.99
C VAL A 362 6.38 1.18 -2.03
N ILE A 363 6.76 1.35 -0.77
CA ILE A 363 6.40 0.44 0.33
C ILE A 363 5.28 1.10 1.11
N VAL A 364 4.13 0.44 1.21
CA VAL A 364 2.92 1.03 1.78
C VAL A 364 3.00 1.04 3.31
N GLY A 365 2.95 2.23 3.89
CA GLY A 365 2.94 2.44 5.34
C GLY A 365 1.57 2.17 5.98
N SER A 366 1.44 2.42 7.29
CA SER A 366 0.19 2.19 8.04
C SER A 366 -0.84 3.33 7.95
N ASN A 367 -0.45 4.48 7.42
CA ASN A 367 -1.29 5.67 7.30
C ASN A 367 -1.43 6.05 5.83
N PRO A 368 -2.50 6.76 5.42
CA PRO A 368 -2.62 7.29 4.07
C PRO A 368 -1.36 8.05 3.64
N MET A 369 -0.86 7.72 2.45
CA MET A 369 0.39 8.26 1.92
C MET A 369 0.08 9.20 0.76
N ILE A 370 0.70 10.37 0.76
CA ILE A 370 0.77 11.23 -0.42
C ILE A 370 2.24 11.27 -0.81
N LEU A 371 2.56 10.69 -1.96
CA LEU A 371 3.94 10.68 -2.45
C LEU A 371 4.33 12.07 -2.92
N ASP A 372 5.61 12.41 -2.76
CA ASP A 372 6.15 13.65 -3.31
C ASP A 372 6.01 13.66 -4.84
N ALA A 373 5.68 14.82 -5.39
CA ALA A 373 5.62 14.97 -6.84
C ALA A 373 7.05 14.94 -7.40
N VAL A 374 7.30 13.99 -8.28
CA VAL A 374 8.57 13.81 -8.99
C VAL A 374 8.43 14.33 -10.41
N CYS A 375 9.47 14.93 -10.97
CA CYS A 375 9.49 15.29 -12.38
C CYS A 375 9.48 14.01 -13.22
N PHE A 376 8.75 14.04 -14.34
CA PHE A 376 8.71 12.92 -15.28
C PHE A 376 10.13 12.49 -15.68
N SER A 377 10.43 11.18 -15.57
CA SER A 377 11.77 10.61 -15.81
C SER A 377 12.91 11.15 -14.92
N GLN A 378 12.63 11.82 -13.80
CA GLN A 378 13.63 12.24 -12.81
C GLN A 378 13.32 11.71 -11.40
N CYS A 379 14.33 11.78 -10.53
CA CYS A 379 14.23 11.31 -9.14
C CYS A 379 13.60 12.31 -8.18
N GLY A 380 13.70 13.60 -8.48
CA GLY A 380 13.25 14.69 -7.61
C GLY A 380 12.19 15.56 -8.27
N PRO A 381 11.83 16.69 -7.65
CA PRO A 381 10.92 17.67 -8.24
C PRO A 381 11.50 18.27 -9.53
N CYS A 382 10.65 18.84 -10.39
CA CYS A 382 11.16 19.47 -11.61
C CYS A 382 12.09 20.64 -11.27
N PRO A 383 13.23 20.80 -11.98
CA PRO A 383 14.07 21.98 -11.83
C PRO A 383 13.25 23.23 -12.13
N VAL A 384 13.43 24.26 -11.31
CA VAL A 384 12.84 25.58 -11.51
C VAL A 384 13.91 26.51 -12.07
N SER A 385 13.52 27.51 -12.85
CA SER A 385 14.45 28.52 -13.31
C SER A 385 14.90 29.42 -12.15
N HIS A 386 16.16 29.85 -12.21
CA HIS A 386 16.77 30.74 -11.22
C HIS A 386 17.16 32.07 -11.88
N ASN A 387 17.14 33.16 -11.12
CA ASN A 387 17.57 34.46 -11.63
C ASN A 387 19.08 34.53 -11.79
N VAL A 388 19.54 35.09 -12.90
CA VAL A 388 20.93 35.48 -13.11
C VAL A 388 21.06 36.96 -13.43
N VAL A 389 22.07 37.61 -12.87
CA VAL A 389 22.43 39.01 -13.17
C VAL A 389 23.76 39.05 -13.92
N PHE A 390 23.74 39.51 -15.16
CA PHE A 390 24.90 39.79 -16.00
C PHE A 390 25.41 41.20 -15.73
N ARG A 391 26.74 41.37 -15.66
CA ARG A 391 27.34 42.67 -15.29
C ARG A 391 28.55 42.97 -16.17
N VAL A 392 28.55 44.13 -16.82
CA VAL A 392 29.68 44.63 -17.60
C VAL A 392 30.06 46.03 -17.18
N ASP A 393 31.35 46.25 -17.00
CA ASP A 393 31.93 47.56 -16.73
C ASP A 393 32.37 48.22 -18.04
N MET A 394 31.80 49.40 -18.29
CA MET A 394 32.05 50.22 -19.47
C MET A 394 32.90 51.46 -19.13
N SER A 395 33.49 51.56 -17.94
CA SER A 395 34.20 52.76 -17.47
C SER A 395 35.39 53.17 -18.34
N GLU A 396 36.00 52.21 -19.04
CA GLU A 396 37.12 52.45 -19.97
C GLU A 396 36.68 52.65 -21.42
N GLN A 397 35.37 52.58 -21.68
CA GLN A 397 34.80 52.69 -23.01
C GLN A 397 34.04 54.01 -23.16
N THR A 398 33.94 54.50 -24.40
CA THR A 398 32.93 55.50 -24.75
C THR A 398 31.64 54.75 -25.09
N VAL A 399 30.63 54.87 -24.24
CA VAL A 399 29.35 54.18 -24.44
C VAL A 399 28.64 54.73 -25.68
N SER A 400 28.17 53.84 -26.55
CA SER A 400 27.41 54.18 -27.75
C SER A 400 26.13 54.93 -27.38
N PRO A 401 25.70 55.94 -28.18
CA PRO A 401 24.40 56.59 -27.97
C PRO A 401 23.22 55.63 -28.15
N LEU A 402 23.45 54.46 -28.76
CA LEU A 402 22.47 53.38 -28.89
C LEU A 402 22.39 52.50 -27.64
N GLY A 403 23.26 52.69 -26.65
CA GLY A 403 23.27 51.94 -25.40
C GLY A 403 24.19 50.72 -25.39
N VAL A 404 24.12 49.96 -24.30
CA VAL A 404 24.85 48.70 -24.10
C VAL A 404 23.83 47.57 -24.11
N HIS A 405 24.09 46.51 -24.86
CA HIS A 405 23.21 45.35 -24.99
C HIS A 405 23.95 44.05 -24.63
N ILE A 406 23.19 42.99 -24.44
CA ILE A 406 23.70 41.63 -24.26
C ILE A 406 23.06 40.70 -25.30
N ALA A 407 23.87 39.82 -25.88
CA ALA A 407 23.44 38.81 -26.83
C ALA A 407 23.99 37.44 -26.43
N GLY A 408 23.16 36.41 -26.38
CA GLY A 408 23.54 35.04 -26.04
C GLY A 408 22.60 33.99 -26.64
N ASN A 409 22.65 32.78 -26.11
CA ASN A 409 21.71 31.71 -26.49
C ASN A 409 20.33 31.84 -25.84
N PHE A 410 20.20 32.56 -24.71
CA PHE A 410 18.96 32.74 -23.95
C PHE A 410 17.92 33.68 -24.58
N GLN A 411 18.29 34.36 -25.67
CA GLN A 411 17.50 35.34 -26.44
C GLN A 411 17.86 35.31 -27.93
N GLU A 412 18.28 34.14 -28.44
CA GLU A 412 18.50 33.87 -29.87
C GLU A 412 19.55 34.75 -30.58
N TRP A 413 20.60 35.17 -29.87
CA TRP A 413 21.73 35.93 -30.43
C TRP A 413 21.33 37.20 -31.20
N ASP A 414 20.28 37.93 -30.78
CA ASP A 414 19.98 39.25 -31.32
C ASP A 414 20.75 40.36 -30.55
N PRO A 415 21.70 41.09 -31.19
CA PRO A 415 22.52 42.12 -30.55
C PRO A 415 21.77 43.42 -30.21
N ALA A 416 20.53 43.60 -30.70
CA ALA A 416 19.72 44.79 -30.45
C ALA A 416 18.55 44.53 -29.49
N SER A 417 18.25 43.26 -29.18
CA SER A 417 17.03 42.88 -28.46
C SER A 417 17.03 43.30 -26.99
N THR A 418 18.16 43.13 -26.32
CA THR A 418 18.23 43.20 -24.86
C THR A 418 19.20 44.30 -24.43
N GLN A 419 18.67 45.49 -24.17
CA GLN A 419 19.44 46.62 -23.64
C GLN A 419 19.67 46.46 -22.13
N MET A 420 20.92 46.62 -21.70
CA MET A 420 21.33 46.59 -20.29
C MET A 420 21.09 47.95 -19.60
N ILE A 421 20.88 47.93 -18.29
CA ILE A 421 20.59 49.11 -17.48
C ILE A 421 21.84 49.59 -16.75
N LEU A 422 22.16 50.88 -16.83
CA LEU A 422 23.24 51.50 -16.04
C LEU A 422 22.83 51.57 -14.56
N VAL A 423 23.57 50.91 -13.68
CA VAL A 423 23.29 50.88 -12.23
C VAL A 423 24.19 51.79 -11.39
N GLY A 424 25.26 52.32 -11.98
CA GLY A 424 26.19 53.25 -11.33
C GLY A 424 27.65 52.97 -11.69
N SER A 425 28.52 53.98 -11.53
CA SER A 425 29.98 53.86 -11.74
C SER A 425 30.42 53.23 -13.07
N GLY A 426 29.63 53.38 -14.14
CA GLY A 426 29.93 52.81 -15.46
C GLY A 426 29.52 51.34 -15.65
N VAL A 427 28.87 50.73 -14.66
CA VAL A 427 28.45 49.32 -14.68
C VAL A 427 27.03 49.17 -15.23
N TYR A 428 26.86 48.27 -16.18
CA TYR A 428 25.59 47.91 -16.79
C TYR A 428 25.17 46.49 -16.37
N GLU A 429 23.89 46.33 -16.05
CA GLU A 429 23.33 45.06 -15.59
C GLU A 429 22.12 44.61 -16.43
N TYR A 430 21.95 43.30 -16.54
CA TYR A 430 20.77 42.65 -17.10
C TYR A 430 20.41 41.42 -16.27
N GLN A 431 19.11 41.23 -16.01
CA GLN A 431 18.60 40.10 -15.23
C GLN A 431 17.64 39.26 -16.06
N THR A 432 17.77 37.94 -15.98
CA THR A 432 16.80 36.98 -16.56
C THR A 432 16.77 35.68 -15.76
N SER A 433 15.77 34.84 -16.01
CA SER A 433 15.65 33.51 -15.38
C SER A 433 16.09 32.41 -16.34
N ILE A 434 17.00 31.55 -15.89
CA ILE A 434 17.60 30.46 -16.69
C ILE A 434 17.48 29.14 -15.92
N MET A 435 17.29 28.03 -16.62
CA MET A 435 17.22 26.71 -15.99
C MET A 435 18.61 26.28 -15.48
N PRO A 436 18.70 25.74 -14.25
CA PRO A 436 19.97 25.24 -13.75
C PRO A 436 20.55 24.14 -14.64
N GLY A 437 21.87 24.13 -14.78
CA GLY A 437 22.63 23.20 -15.64
C GLY A 437 22.74 23.63 -17.10
N GLU A 438 21.95 24.61 -17.57
CA GLU A 438 22.10 25.13 -18.93
C GLU A 438 23.47 25.79 -19.12
N LEU A 439 24.15 25.45 -20.23
CA LEU A 439 25.33 26.15 -20.69
C LEU A 439 24.86 27.44 -21.37
N VAL A 440 25.20 28.57 -20.77
CA VAL A 440 24.88 29.90 -21.29
C VAL A 440 26.12 30.45 -21.97
N GLU A 441 25.96 30.87 -23.22
CA GLU A 441 26.99 31.57 -23.99
C GLU A 441 26.48 32.97 -24.34
N TYR A 442 27.33 34.00 -24.22
CA TYR A 442 26.93 35.38 -24.41
C TYR A 442 28.08 36.35 -24.76
N LEU A 443 27.70 37.54 -25.21
CA LEU A 443 28.55 38.69 -25.55
C LEU A 443 27.87 39.99 -25.11
N PHE A 444 28.67 40.95 -24.65
CA PHE A 444 28.25 42.34 -24.49
C PHE A 444 28.44 43.12 -25.80
N VAL A 445 27.54 44.06 -26.08
CA VAL A 445 27.51 44.86 -27.30
C VAL A 445 27.43 46.34 -26.94
N ASN A 446 28.41 47.15 -27.34
CA ASN A 446 28.45 48.60 -27.08
C ASN A 446 27.84 49.38 -28.25
N GLY A 447 26.55 49.15 -28.49
CA GLY A 447 25.81 49.60 -29.66
C GLY A 447 24.63 48.68 -29.86
N ASN A 448 24.25 48.39 -31.10
CA ASN A 448 23.17 47.45 -31.38
C ASN A 448 23.41 46.61 -32.66
N THR A 449 24.68 46.53 -33.09
CA THR A 449 25.10 45.73 -34.24
C THR A 449 26.27 44.82 -33.86
N TRP A 450 26.53 43.80 -34.67
CA TRP A 450 27.66 42.89 -34.44
C TRP A 450 29.04 43.56 -34.60
N ASP A 451 29.12 44.67 -35.33
CA ASP A 451 30.35 45.47 -35.41
C ASP A 451 30.68 46.15 -34.07
N ASP A 452 29.69 46.27 -33.18
CA ASP A 452 29.81 46.85 -31.84
C ASP A 452 30.01 45.79 -30.73
N ALA A 453 30.06 44.50 -31.09
CA ALA A 453 30.21 43.42 -30.15
C ALA A 453 31.65 43.36 -29.58
N GLU A 454 31.76 42.93 -28.33
CA GLU A 454 33.06 42.76 -27.70
C GLU A 454 33.91 41.66 -28.34
N VAL A 455 35.23 41.75 -28.16
CA VAL A 455 36.17 40.67 -28.51
C VAL A 455 36.59 39.97 -27.22
N VAL A 456 36.05 38.79 -26.97
CA VAL A 456 36.36 38.02 -25.76
C VAL A 456 37.73 37.34 -25.88
N PRO A 457 38.64 37.50 -24.90
CA PRO A 457 39.90 36.77 -24.89
C PRO A 457 39.69 35.26 -24.73
N GLU A 458 40.55 34.46 -25.38
CA GLU A 458 40.55 32.99 -25.27
C GLU A 458 40.62 32.49 -23.82
N THR A 459 41.27 33.23 -22.93
CA THR A 459 41.46 32.83 -21.52
C THR A 459 40.17 32.79 -20.69
N CYS A 460 39.09 33.42 -21.16
CA CYS A 460 37.78 33.41 -20.50
C CYS A 460 36.61 33.20 -21.47
N GLY A 461 36.91 32.74 -22.68
CA GLY A 461 35.91 32.52 -23.72
C GLY A 461 35.91 31.10 -24.23
N THR A 462 34.77 30.68 -24.76
CA THR A 462 34.62 29.41 -25.50
C THR A 462 34.58 29.68 -27.01
N PRO A 463 35.25 28.88 -27.87
CA PRO A 463 35.26 29.11 -29.31
C PRO A 463 33.85 29.16 -29.90
N ASN A 464 33.52 30.23 -30.62
CA ASN A 464 32.17 30.46 -31.16
C ASN A 464 31.94 29.86 -32.57
N GLY A 465 32.90 29.08 -33.08
CA GLY A 465 32.84 28.49 -34.42
C GLY A 465 33.02 29.46 -35.59
N MET A 466 33.13 30.77 -35.34
CA MET A 466 33.31 31.83 -36.35
C MET A 466 34.69 32.49 -36.28
N GLY A 467 35.63 31.90 -35.53
CA GLY A 467 36.99 32.43 -35.36
C GLY A 467 37.13 33.43 -34.22
N GLY A 468 36.14 33.55 -33.34
CA GLY A 468 36.20 34.29 -32.08
C GLY A 468 35.77 33.44 -30.88
N PHE A 469 35.53 34.10 -29.75
CA PHE A 469 35.11 33.46 -28.50
C PHE A 469 33.86 34.14 -27.92
N ASN A 470 32.99 33.35 -27.29
CA ASN A 470 31.86 33.82 -26.49
C ASN A 470 32.22 33.73 -25.00
N ARG A 471 31.69 34.61 -24.17
CA ARG A 471 31.68 34.38 -22.71
C ARG A 471 30.75 33.21 -22.41
N TYR A 472 31.02 32.45 -21.36
CA TYR A 472 30.17 31.32 -21.00
C TYR A 472 30.13 31.07 -19.49
N PHE A 473 29.04 30.47 -19.03
CA PHE A 473 28.93 29.87 -17.71
C PHE A 473 27.88 28.75 -17.72
N THR A 474 27.88 27.91 -16.69
CA THR A 474 26.80 26.94 -16.47
C THR A 474 25.91 27.46 -15.35
N MET A 475 24.60 27.56 -15.59
CA MET A 475 23.66 28.09 -14.61
C MET A 475 23.65 27.23 -13.34
N PRO A 476 23.93 27.79 -12.15
CA PRO A 476 23.93 27.03 -10.90
C PRO A 476 22.52 26.81 -10.35
N LEU A 477 22.42 26.01 -9.28
CA LEU A 477 21.17 25.61 -8.60
C LEU A 477 20.56 26.70 -7.70
N SER A 478 20.93 27.97 -7.90
CA SER A 478 20.44 29.10 -7.13
C SER A 478 20.57 30.39 -7.92
N ASP A 479 19.80 31.40 -7.51
CA ASP A 479 19.95 32.76 -8.04
C ASP A 479 21.40 33.22 -7.93
N THR A 480 21.93 33.84 -8.99
CA THR A 480 23.36 34.13 -9.12
C THR A 480 23.63 35.48 -9.73
N ILE A 481 24.55 36.22 -9.13
CA ILE A 481 25.09 37.45 -9.70
C ILE A 481 26.45 37.12 -10.29
N LEU A 482 26.62 37.29 -11.60
CA LEU A 482 27.91 37.03 -12.23
C LEU A 482 28.92 38.12 -11.86
N ASN A 483 30.19 37.72 -11.79
CA ASN A 483 31.28 38.66 -11.58
C ASN A 483 31.25 39.75 -12.65
N ARG A 484 31.49 40.99 -12.21
CA ARG A 484 31.67 42.12 -13.11
C ARG A 484 32.96 41.94 -13.90
N VAL A 485 32.89 42.22 -15.20
CA VAL A 485 34.01 42.13 -16.14
C VAL A 485 34.14 43.42 -16.93
N CYS A 486 35.36 43.81 -17.31
CA CYS A 486 35.54 44.91 -18.25
C CYS A 486 35.14 44.47 -19.65
N PHE A 487 34.56 45.38 -20.43
CA PHE A 487 34.23 45.14 -21.83
C PHE A 487 35.46 44.64 -22.62
N SER A 488 35.34 43.53 -23.34
CA SER A 488 36.47 42.86 -24.04
C SER A 488 37.64 42.38 -23.15
N SER A 489 37.43 42.21 -21.85
CA SER A 489 38.42 41.65 -20.91
C SER A 489 37.84 40.50 -20.08
N CYS A 490 38.72 39.67 -19.55
CA CYS A 490 38.39 38.65 -18.55
C CYS A 490 38.30 39.20 -17.14
N ASP A 491 39.02 40.29 -16.87
CA ASP A 491 39.15 40.92 -15.56
C ASP A 491 38.30 42.21 -15.49
N PRO A 492 37.92 42.68 -14.30
CA PRO A 492 37.26 43.97 -14.14
C PRO A 492 38.16 45.14 -14.58
N CYS A 493 37.58 46.27 -15.00
CA CYS A 493 38.36 47.42 -15.50
C CYS A 493 39.27 48.03 -14.42
N GLN A 494 38.85 47.89 -13.17
CA GLN A 494 39.62 48.23 -11.99
C GLN A 494 39.57 47.04 -11.06
N GLU A 495 40.68 46.77 -10.34
CA GLU A 495 40.73 45.74 -9.30
C GLU A 495 39.48 45.83 -8.44
N ASP A 496 38.78 44.70 -8.30
CA ASP A 496 37.53 44.68 -7.57
C ASP A 496 37.84 44.84 -6.08
N THR A 497 37.71 46.07 -5.61
CA THR A 497 37.82 46.39 -4.19
C THR A 497 36.49 46.15 -3.48
N LEU A 498 35.39 45.89 -4.17
CA LEU A 498 34.10 45.67 -3.50
C LEU A 498 34.17 44.46 -2.57
N ARG A 499 33.73 44.64 -1.33
CA ARG A 499 33.58 43.61 -0.30
C ARG A 499 32.16 43.61 0.20
N GLU A 500 31.62 42.42 0.38
CA GLU A 500 30.33 42.24 1.01
C GLU A 500 30.44 42.60 2.48
N VAL A 501 29.63 43.56 2.92
CA VAL A 501 29.48 43.92 4.33
C VAL A 501 28.05 43.63 4.75
N ILE A 502 27.91 42.70 5.70
CA ILE A 502 26.61 42.37 6.28
C ILE A 502 26.43 43.16 7.57
N PHE A 503 25.47 44.07 7.56
CA PHE A 503 25.08 44.87 8.71
C PHE A 503 24.03 44.12 9.52
N TYR A 504 24.22 44.05 10.82
CA TYR A 504 23.26 43.46 11.76
C TYR A 504 22.85 44.48 12.82
N VAL A 505 21.55 44.52 13.12
CA VAL A 505 21.01 45.28 14.25
C VAL A 505 20.02 44.43 15.02
N ASP A 506 20.12 44.50 16.34
CA ASP A 506 19.20 43.87 17.27
C ASP A 506 18.23 44.91 17.83
N MET A 507 16.95 44.67 17.53
CA MET A 507 15.83 45.54 17.87
C MET A 507 14.96 44.95 18.98
N ARG A 508 15.37 43.87 19.66
CA ARG A 508 14.55 43.17 20.69
C ARG A 508 14.08 44.07 21.83
N PHE A 509 14.83 45.11 22.15
CA PHE A 509 14.52 46.07 23.21
C PHE A 509 13.80 47.32 22.69
N GLN A 510 13.45 47.35 21.41
CA GLN A 510 12.79 48.47 20.75
C GLN A 510 11.37 48.07 20.34
N ASN A 511 10.48 49.06 20.29
CA ASN A 511 9.20 48.89 19.60
C ASN A 511 9.43 49.19 18.11
N VAL A 512 9.52 48.14 17.28
CA VAL A 512 9.84 48.30 15.86
C VAL A 512 8.68 48.97 15.11
N SER A 513 9.02 49.93 14.25
CA SER A 513 8.08 50.65 13.39
C SER A 513 7.36 49.69 12.44
N PRO A 514 6.06 49.92 12.12
CA PRO A 514 5.36 49.16 11.09
C PRO A 514 6.03 49.24 9.70
N ASN A 515 6.78 50.32 9.45
CA ASN A 515 7.53 50.50 8.20
C ASN A 515 8.87 49.72 8.21
N GLY A 516 9.15 48.94 9.25
CA GLY A 516 10.35 48.11 9.35
C GLY A 516 11.59 48.87 9.81
N VAL A 517 12.77 48.29 9.56
CA VAL A 517 14.08 48.82 9.95
C VAL A 517 14.88 49.08 8.68
N HIS A 518 15.54 50.23 8.59
CA HIS A 518 16.34 50.62 7.45
C HIS A 518 17.77 50.96 7.86
N LEU A 519 18.65 50.96 6.87
CA LEU A 519 20.04 51.39 7.00
C LEU A 519 20.25 52.66 6.16
N ALA A 520 20.72 53.73 6.77
CA ALA A 520 21.04 55.00 6.10
C ALA A 520 22.53 55.30 6.23
N GLY A 521 23.18 55.80 5.18
CA GLY A 521 24.63 56.02 5.19
C GLY A 521 25.17 56.81 4.01
N SER A 522 26.48 56.98 3.98
CA SER A 522 27.18 57.70 2.91
C SER A 522 27.11 56.99 1.56
N PHE A 523 26.96 55.66 1.55
CA PHE A 523 26.99 54.81 0.35
C PHE A 523 25.70 54.87 -0.50
N GLN A 524 24.62 55.43 0.05
CA GLN A 524 23.33 55.59 -0.62
C GLN A 524 22.79 57.02 -0.52
N GLY A 525 23.65 58.00 -0.18
CA GLY A 525 23.27 59.42 -0.15
C GLY A 525 22.39 59.83 1.04
N TRP A 526 22.43 59.09 2.16
CA TRP A 526 21.67 59.37 3.37
C TRP A 526 20.15 59.46 3.16
N ASP A 527 19.56 58.53 2.39
CA ASP A 527 18.11 58.36 2.32
C ASP A 527 17.64 57.31 3.35
N PRO A 528 16.84 57.69 4.38
CA PRO A 528 16.40 56.79 5.45
C PRO A 528 15.42 55.70 4.99
N SER A 529 14.88 55.78 3.78
CA SER A 529 13.91 54.81 3.22
C SER A 529 14.54 53.87 2.18
N SER A 530 15.72 54.20 1.67
CA SER A 530 16.31 53.55 0.49
C SER A 530 16.76 52.11 0.70
N THR A 531 17.10 51.73 1.93
CA THR A 531 17.75 50.43 2.20
C THR A 531 17.03 49.69 3.35
N PRO A 532 15.91 49.00 3.06
CA PRO A 532 15.22 48.18 4.05
C PRO A 532 16.05 46.96 4.45
N MET A 533 16.08 46.67 5.76
CA MET A 533 16.72 45.51 6.35
C MET A 533 15.73 44.33 6.46
N GLU A 534 16.26 43.12 6.28
CA GLU A 534 15.52 41.87 6.35
C GLU A 534 15.36 41.40 7.79
N TYR A 535 14.22 40.76 8.11
CA TYR A 535 13.92 40.29 9.46
C TYR A 535 14.30 38.81 9.62
N GLU A 536 15.25 38.52 10.52
CA GLU A 536 15.84 37.19 10.72
C GLU A 536 15.14 36.39 11.84
N GLY A 537 14.12 36.96 12.47
CA GLY A 537 13.47 36.37 13.64
C GLY A 537 14.09 36.81 14.97
N GLY A 538 13.31 36.68 16.05
CA GLY A 538 13.77 37.02 17.40
C GLY A 538 14.21 38.49 17.56
N GLY A 539 13.66 39.43 16.80
CA GLY A 539 14.01 40.86 16.85
C GLY A 539 15.33 41.25 16.15
N LEU A 540 15.95 40.35 15.39
CA LEU A 540 17.18 40.59 14.64
C LEU A 540 16.90 41.02 13.20
N TYR A 541 17.68 41.95 12.69
CA TYR A 541 17.59 42.43 11.32
C TYR A 541 18.96 42.45 10.64
N SER A 542 19.00 42.16 9.33
CA SER A 542 20.23 42.19 8.53
C SER A 542 20.10 42.89 7.18
N LYS A 543 21.24 43.36 6.67
CA LYS A 543 21.36 43.79 5.28
C LYS A 543 22.77 43.57 4.75
N SER A 544 22.87 42.94 3.59
CA SER A 544 24.13 42.83 2.83
C SER A 544 24.28 44.00 1.85
N ILE A 545 25.47 44.61 1.81
CA ILE A 545 25.83 45.70 0.89
C ILE A 545 27.25 45.49 0.37
N LEU A 546 27.47 45.69 -0.93
CA LEU A 546 28.79 45.71 -1.55
C LEU A 546 29.42 47.11 -1.43
N LEU A 547 30.57 47.23 -0.76
CA LEU A 547 31.27 48.49 -0.50
C LEU A 547 32.75 48.38 -0.87
N ASN A 548 33.42 49.47 -1.28
CA ASN A 548 34.83 49.38 -1.68
C ASN A 548 35.74 49.16 -0.47
N ALA A 549 36.67 48.21 -0.54
CA ALA A 549 37.66 47.93 0.48
C ALA A 549 38.49 49.17 0.79
N ASN A 550 38.73 49.39 2.07
CA ASN A 550 39.38 50.57 2.65
C ASN A 550 38.58 51.89 2.50
N GLU A 551 37.37 51.86 1.95
CA GLU A 551 36.49 53.04 1.97
C GLU A 551 36.06 53.34 3.41
N TYR A 552 36.10 54.61 3.78
CA TYR A 552 35.55 55.07 5.05
C TYR A 552 34.09 55.48 4.81
N ILE A 553 33.16 54.74 5.43
CA ILE A 553 31.73 55.03 5.37
C ILE A 553 31.21 55.45 6.73
N GLU A 554 30.12 56.22 6.70
CA GLU A 554 29.32 56.56 7.87
C GLU A 554 27.90 56.04 7.67
N TYR A 555 27.27 55.56 8.75
CA TYR A 555 25.93 54.98 8.70
C TYR A 555 25.15 55.10 10.01
N LYS A 556 23.84 54.83 9.93
CA LYS A 556 22.86 54.77 11.02
C LYS A 556 21.80 53.72 10.75
N PHE A 557 21.35 53.05 11.80
CA PHE A 557 20.10 52.28 11.78
C PHE A 557 18.90 53.22 12.00
N ILE A 558 17.83 52.97 11.24
CA ILE A 558 16.58 53.73 11.28
C ILE A 558 15.44 52.78 11.65
N ASN A 559 14.71 53.07 12.73
CA ASN A 559 13.51 52.36 13.12
C ASN A 559 12.28 52.99 12.46
N GLY A 560 11.99 52.59 11.22
CA GLY A 560 11.05 53.22 10.30
C GLY A 560 11.74 53.60 9.00
N ASP A 561 11.14 54.52 8.26
CA ASP A 561 11.58 55.01 6.94
C ASP A 561 11.80 56.53 6.91
N THR A 562 11.74 57.19 8.07
CA THR A 562 11.99 58.63 8.24
C THR A 562 13.05 58.89 9.31
N TRP A 563 13.62 60.09 9.30
CA TRP A 563 14.62 60.51 10.29
C TRP A 563 14.10 60.58 11.73
N ASP A 564 12.78 60.58 11.94
CA ASP A 564 12.19 60.53 13.29
C ASP A 564 12.53 59.22 14.03
N GLY A 565 12.85 58.16 13.27
CA GLY A 565 13.24 56.85 13.79
C GLY A 565 14.76 56.64 13.89
N GLU A 566 15.59 57.67 13.72
CA GLU A 566 17.04 57.50 13.73
C GLU A 566 17.57 57.03 15.09
N GLU A 567 18.62 56.21 15.06
CA GLU A 567 19.31 55.84 16.29
C GLU A 567 20.14 56.99 16.88
N THR A 568 20.25 57.00 18.21
CA THR A 568 21.17 57.89 18.93
C THR A 568 22.49 57.18 19.15
N VAL A 569 23.47 57.40 18.27
CA VAL A 569 24.80 56.78 18.37
C VAL A 569 25.59 57.45 19.50
N PRO A 570 26.14 56.70 20.48
CA PRO A 570 26.97 57.29 21.52
C PRO A 570 28.31 57.81 20.97
N GLU A 571 28.80 58.93 21.51
CA GLU A 571 30.08 59.55 21.12
C GLU A 571 31.27 58.57 21.17
N THR A 572 31.24 57.59 22.07
CA THR A 572 32.33 56.60 22.25
C THR A 572 32.55 55.68 21.05
N CYS A 573 31.58 55.56 20.14
CA CYS A 573 31.69 54.76 18.91
C CYS A 573 31.15 55.51 17.68
N GLY A 574 30.93 56.80 17.82
CA GLY A 574 30.34 57.62 16.77
C GLY A 574 31.30 58.72 16.31
N VAL A 575 31.17 59.10 15.05
CA VAL A 575 31.81 60.30 14.48
C VAL A 575 30.79 61.43 14.41
N SER A 576 31.21 62.66 14.75
CA SER A 576 30.29 63.80 14.77
C SER A 576 29.68 64.03 13.39
N ASN A 577 28.35 64.09 13.33
CA ASN A 577 27.62 64.32 12.09
C ASN A 577 27.52 65.82 11.69
N GLY A 578 28.17 66.71 12.45
CA GLY A 578 28.13 68.15 12.21
C GLY A 578 26.80 68.84 12.58
N MET A 579 25.80 68.09 13.05
CA MET A 579 24.44 68.56 13.38
C MET A 579 24.07 68.37 14.85
N GLY A 580 25.06 68.07 15.71
CA GLY A 580 24.86 67.88 17.15
C GLY A 580 24.59 66.44 17.57
N GLY A 581 24.79 65.46 16.68
CA GLY A 581 24.75 64.03 16.97
C GLY A 581 25.95 63.27 16.38
N PHE A 582 25.90 61.95 16.41
CA PHE A 582 26.95 61.09 15.89
C PHE A 582 26.41 60.05 14.91
N ASN A 583 27.25 59.66 13.94
CA ASN A 583 27.05 58.54 13.01
C ASN A 583 27.94 57.37 13.42
N ARG A 584 27.51 56.13 13.16
CA ARG A 584 28.44 54.99 13.17
C ARG A 584 29.40 55.14 11.98
N TYR A 585 30.57 54.53 12.07
CA TYR A 585 31.54 54.53 10.98
C TYR A 585 32.14 53.14 10.78
N LEU A 586 32.56 52.87 9.56
CA LEU A 586 33.27 51.65 9.20
C LEU A 586 34.32 51.99 8.14
N THR A 587 35.56 51.55 8.35
CA THR A 587 36.50 51.39 7.24
C THR A 587 36.30 49.99 6.69
N VAL A 588 35.80 49.89 5.46
CA VAL A 588 35.42 48.62 4.84
C VAL A 588 36.64 47.69 4.82
N PRO A 589 36.56 46.48 5.39
CA PRO A 589 37.68 45.55 5.42
C PRO A 589 38.12 45.11 4.02
N ALA A 590 39.32 44.55 3.91
CA ALA A 590 39.84 44.03 2.63
C ALA A 590 39.29 42.64 2.25
N SER A 591 38.36 42.10 3.04
CA SER A 591 37.65 40.83 2.84
C SER A 591 36.18 40.99 3.21
N ASP A 592 35.31 40.15 2.67
CA ASP A 592 33.90 40.11 3.04
C ASP A 592 33.75 39.96 4.55
N THR A 593 32.86 40.74 5.15
CA THR A 593 32.78 40.89 6.61
C THR A 593 31.34 41.01 7.08
N ALA A 594 30.95 40.12 7.98
CA ALA A 594 29.75 40.28 8.81
C ALA A 594 30.07 41.13 10.04
N LEU A 595 29.32 42.22 10.24
CA LEU A 595 29.44 43.02 11.45
C LEU A 595 28.78 42.31 12.66
N PRO A 596 29.14 42.65 13.90
CA PRO A 596 28.42 42.16 15.06
C PRO A 596 26.96 42.66 15.12
N TYR A 597 26.09 41.92 15.82
CA TYR A 597 24.72 42.34 16.15
C TYR A 597 24.72 43.51 17.13
N TYR A 598 24.82 44.73 16.62
CA TYR A 598 24.76 45.92 17.46
C TYR A 598 23.37 46.08 18.08
N CYS A 599 23.32 46.37 19.37
CA CYS A 599 22.11 46.90 19.99
C CYS A 599 21.81 48.27 19.36
N PHE A 600 20.54 48.51 19.00
CA PHE A 600 20.10 49.81 18.51
C PHE A 600 20.51 50.94 19.48
N SER A 601 21.12 52.02 18.98
CA SER A 601 21.66 53.12 19.79
C SER A 601 22.77 52.72 20.80
N SER A 602 23.44 51.59 20.61
CA SER A 602 24.56 51.12 21.44
C SER A 602 25.84 50.91 20.63
N CYS A 603 26.97 51.16 21.28
CA CYS A 603 28.30 50.89 20.75
C CYS A 603 28.70 49.42 20.79
N LEU A 604 28.07 48.65 21.67
CA LEU A 604 28.41 47.26 21.88
C LEU A 604 27.37 46.37 21.18
N PRO A 605 27.80 45.19 20.70
CA PRO A 605 26.86 44.14 20.37
C PRO A 605 25.92 43.91 21.56
N CYS A 606 24.65 43.60 21.30
CA CYS A 606 23.80 43.19 22.40
C CYS A 606 24.43 41.99 23.09
N PRO A 607 24.47 41.95 24.44
CA PRO A 607 24.89 40.75 25.13
C PRO A 607 23.99 39.60 24.66
N ILE A 608 24.58 38.68 23.89
CA ILE A 608 24.03 37.34 23.68
C ILE A 608 24.32 36.56 24.96
N GLY A 609 23.66 37.00 26.03
CA GLY A 609 23.52 36.27 27.27
C GLY A 609 22.07 35.84 27.36
N ILE A 610 21.83 34.54 27.42
CA ILE A 610 20.69 34.06 28.21
C ILE A 610 20.97 34.63 29.59
N GLU A 611 20.16 35.56 30.10
CA GLU A 611 20.33 36.03 31.47
C GLU A 611 20.35 34.80 32.38
N GLU A 612 21.51 34.48 32.95
CA GLU A 612 21.54 33.82 34.25
C GLU A 612 20.95 34.83 35.22
N THR A 613 19.62 34.86 35.27
CA THR A 613 18.92 35.39 36.44
C THR A 613 19.35 34.50 37.59
N LEU A 614 20.33 35.00 38.35
CA LEU A 614 20.69 34.51 39.68
C LEU A 614 19.48 34.65 40.60
N SER A 615 18.50 33.76 40.48
CA SER A 615 17.47 33.50 41.47
C SER A 615 16.75 32.18 41.16
N PHE A 616 17.04 31.16 42.00
CA PHE A 616 16.49 29.79 42.08
C PHE A 616 17.21 28.70 41.29
N LYS A 617 17.42 27.54 41.96
CA LYS A 617 18.26 26.41 41.53
C LYS A 617 17.86 25.91 40.13
N ASN A 618 18.82 25.92 39.20
CA ASN A 618 18.73 25.25 37.89
C ASN A 618 18.29 23.77 38.05
N PRO A 619 17.57 23.20 37.05
CA PRO A 619 17.26 21.78 37.06
C PRO A 619 18.56 20.95 37.05
N GLU A 620 18.69 20.03 38.00
CA GLU A 620 19.78 19.06 38.05
C GLU A 620 19.42 17.91 37.12
N ILE A 621 20.28 17.64 36.14
CA ILE A 621 20.08 16.60 35.14
C ILE A 621 21.06 15.47 35.44
N ILE A 622 20.52 14.29 35.72
CA ILE A 622 21.30 13.09 36.00
C ILE A 622 21.07 12.10 34.87
N TYR A 623 22.14 11.70 34.19
CA TYR A 623 22.09 10.69 33.14
C TYR A 623 22.36 9.30 33.69
N HIS A 624 21.53 8.34 33.30
CA HIS A 624 21.66 6.95 33.70
C HIS A 624 21.96 6.05 32.48
N PRO A 625 23.25 5.84 32.14
CA PRO A 625 23.66 5.22 30.89
C PRO A 625 23.07 3.82 30.66
N SER A 626 22.99 3.02 31.72
CA SER A 626 22.47 1.65 31.66
C SER A 626 20.95 1.56 31.41
N LEU A 627 20.20 2.66 31.62
CA LEU A 627 18.75 2.69 31.40
C LEU A 627 18.35 3.52 30.17
N HIS A 628 19.30 4.16 29.49
CA HIS A 628 19.02 5.11 28.40
C HIS A 628 17.98 6.19 28.79
N GLN A 629 18.12 6.74 29.99
CA GLN A 629 17.19 7.72 30.56
C GLN A 629 17.93 8.93 31.16
N ILE A 630 17.24 10.07 31.17
CA ILE A 630 17.61 11.24 31.97
C ILE A 630 16.61 11.45 33.10
N PHE A 631 17.15 11.78 34.27
CA PHE A 631 16.41 12.21 35.44
C PHE A 631 16.56 13.71 35.58
N ILE A 632 15.45 14.40 35.80
CA ILE A 632 15.42 15.86 35.89
C ILE A 632 14.78 16.23 37.21
N ASP A 633 15.61 16.84 38.06
CA ASP A 633 15.21 17.29 39.38
C ASP A 633 15.13 18.81 39.37
N TYR A 634 13.96 19.36 39.66
CA TYR A 634 13.79 20.81 39.78
C TYR A 634 12.85 21.19 40.91
N THR A 635 13.04 22.38 41.48
CA THR A 635 12.20 22.90 42.55
C THR A 635 11.21 23.93 42.00
N SER A 636 9.92 23.66 42.11
CA SER A 636 8.87 24.60 41.70
C SER A 636 8.32 25.40 42.88
N PRO A 637 8.21 26.74 42.78
CA PRO A 637 7.62 27.56 43.83
C PRO A 637 6.08 27.48 43.90
N ASN A 638 5.40 27.05 42.81
CA ASN A 638 3.93 27.03 42.68
C ASN A 638 3.42 25.75 41.98
N TYR A 639 2.12 25.48 42.05
CA TYR A 639 1.46 24.38 41.33
C TYR A 639 1.10 24.80 39.89
N THR A 640 2.09 25.00 39.03
CA THR A 640 1.87 25.31 37.61
C THR A 640 2.50 24.24 36.75
N ASP A 641 1.77 23.72 35.77
CA ASP A 641 2.29 22.76 34.80
C ASP A 641 3.44 23.37 34.00
N ILE A 642 4.36 22.52 33.57
CA ILE A 642 5.60 22.93 32.91
C ILE A 642 5.78 22.18 31.61
N GLN A 643 6.18 22.89 30.56
CA GLN A 643 6.63 22.32 29.31
C GLN A 643 8.13 22.11 29.37
N LEU A 644 8.56 20.86 29.30
CA LEU A 644 9.95 20.53 29.04
C LEU A 644 10.19 20.52 27.53
N GLN A 645 11.28 21.14 27.10
CA GLN A 645 11.72 21.14 25.71
C GLN A 645 13.23 20.92 25.67
N MET A 646 13.70 20.12 24.72
CA MET A 646 15.12 19.85 24.50
C MET A 646 15.51 20.38 23.14
N PHE A 647 16.60 21.12 23.05
CA PHE A 647 17.12 21.67 21.79
C PHE A 647 18.56 21.23 21.58
N ASN A 648 18.94 21.02 20.32
CA ASN A 648 20.34 20.79 19.96
C ASN A 648 21.13 22.12 19.91
N SER A 649 22.43 22.04 19.69
CA SER A 649 23.32 23.20 19.61
C SER A 649 23.03 24.16 18.44
N SER A 650 22.24 23.75 17.45
CA SER A 650 21.76 24.61 16.35
C SER A 650 20.36 25.17 16.59
N GLY A 651 19.76 24.93 17.77
CA GLY A 651 18.45 25.47 18.15
C GLY A 651 17.25 24.68 17.62
N GLN A 652 17.46 23.49 17.05
CA GLN A 652 16.37 22.61 16.63
C GLN A 652 15.80 21.85 17.83
N LEU A 653 14.47 21.76 17.92
CA LEU A 653 13.77 21.01 18.97
C LEU A 653 13.98 19.50 18.77
N ILE A 654 14.61 18.85 19.75
CA ILE A 654 14.85 17.41 19.82
C ILE A 654 13.63 16.68 20.41
N SER A 655 13.05 17.22 21.48
CA SER A 655 11.96 16.57 22.21
C SER A 655 11.18 17.57 23.07
N ALA A 656 9.89 17.31 23.32
CA ALA A 656 9.07 18.13 24.20
C ALA A 656 8.08 17.28 25.01
N HIS A 657 7.87 17.63 26.28
CA HIS A 657 7.00 16.91 27.21
C HIS A 657 6.21 17.88 28.10
N SER A 658 4.92 17.59 28.28
CA SER A 658 4.08 18.27 29.27
C SER A 658 4.20 17.58 30.62
N LEU A 659 4.64 18.31 31.64
CA LEU A 659 4.87 17.78 32.99
C LEU A 659 3.92 18.44 33.99
N THR A 660 3.18 17.62 34.73
CA THR A 660 2.34 18.09 35.85
C THR A 660 3.18 18.31 37.09
N CYS A 661 3.11 19.50 37.68
CA CYS A 661 4.04 19.92 38.73
C CYS A 661 3.41 19.93 40.13
N GLN A 662 4.17 19.51 41.14
CA GLN A 662 3.85 19.70 42.56
C GLN A 662 4.69 20.81 43.19
N LYS A 663 4.15 21.52 44.18
CA LYS A 663 4.92 22.50 44.95
C LYS A 663 6.05 21.81 45.72
N GLY A 664 7.29 22.21 45.47
CA GLY A 664 8.48 21.59 46.06
C GLY A 664 9.41 20.98 45.01
N ILE A 665 10.18 19.96 45.40
CA ILE A 665 11.10 19.24 44.50
C ILE A 665 10.29 18.24 43.67
N ASN A 666 10.46 18.27 42.36
CA ASN A 666 9.87 17.33 41.42
C ASN A 666 10.96 16.53 40.72
N HIS A 667 10.65 15.28 40.43
CA HIS A 667 11.56 14.32 39.79
C HIS A 667 10.87 13.77 38.55
N PHE A 668 11.49 13.91 37.39
CA PHE A 668 10.95 13.40 36.12
C PHE A 668 11.94 12.46 35.44
N GLN A 669 11.40 11.44 34.79
CA GLN A 669 12.16 10.44 34.05
C GLN A 669 11.76 10.53 32.58
N ILE A 670 12.74 10.62 31.70
CA ILE A 670 12.51 10.74 30.25
C ILE A 670 13.44 9.77 29.53
N ASP A 671 12.87 8.99 28.62
CA ASP A 671 13.63 8.13 27.71
C ASP A 671 14.42 8.98 26.72
N LEU A 672 15.66 8.60 26.46
CA LEU A 672 16.56 9.41 25.67
C LEU A 672 16.18 9.45 24.18
N PRO A 673 16.21 10.64 23.55
CA PRO A 673 16.09 10.75 22.11
C PRO A 673 17.35 10.20 21.42
N LEU A 674 17.21 9.77 20.15
CA LEU A 674 18.32 9.37 19.25
C LEU A 674 19.17 10.60 18.85
N TYR A 675 19.82 11.25 19.80
CA TYR A 675 20.71 12.39 19.57
C TYR A 675 21.92 12.33 20.51
N HIS A 676 23.10 12.58 19.95
CA HIS A 676 24.38 12.69 20.66
C HIS A 676 24.94 14.10 20.50
N GLY A 677 25.40 14.73 21.59
CA GLY A 677 25.96 16.08 21.56
C GLY A 677 25.40 17.03 22.62
N LEU A 678 25.77 18.31 22.51
CA LEU A 678 25.33 19.35 23.44
C LEU A 678 23.84 19.63 23.23
N CYS A 679 23.08 19.48 24.33
CA CYS A 679 21.66 19.80 24.39
C CYS A 679 21.39 20.89 25.41
N ILE A 680 20.34 21.66 25.14
CA ILE A 680 19.76 22.62 26.08
C ILE A 680 18.40 22.06 26.48
N VAL A 681 18.23 21.77 27.77
CA VAL A 681 16.93 21.43 28.34
C VAL A 681 16.32 22.72 28.87
N MET A 682 15.11 23.04 28.43
CA MET A 682 14.31 24.17 28.86
C MET A 682 13.03 23.68 29.55
N LEU A 683 12.72 24.28 30.68
CA LEU A 683 11.47 24.12 31.43
C LEU A 683 10.74 25.45 31.35
N VAL A 684 9.59 25.47 30.67
CA VAL A 684 8.77 26.67 30.46
C VAL A 684 7.51 26.53 31.30
N THR A 685 7.31 27.43 32.26
CA THR A 685 6.07 27.48 33.03
C THR A 685 4.93 28.09 32.21
N GLU A 686 3.68 27.85 32.61
CA GLU A 686 2.50 28.52 32.01
C GLU A 686 2.59 30.06 32.04
N LYS A 687 3.36 30.63 32.97
CA LYS A 687 3.58 32.07 33.09
C LYS A 687 4.72 32.60 32.21
N GLY A 688 5.33 31.73 31.41
CA GLY A 688 6.43 32.09 30.51
C GLY A 688 7.79 32.20 31.20
N GLU A 689 7.92 31.82 32.48
CA GLU A 689 9.22 31.70 33.13
C GLU A 689 9.98 30.51 32.54
N ILE A 690 11.23 30.73 32.16
CA ILE A 690 12.09 29.73 31.51
C ILE A 690 13.24 29.38 32.44
N TYR A 691 13.38 28.10 32.76
CA TYR A 691 14.53 27.55 33.46
C TYR A 691 15.29 26.66 32.48
N SER A 692 16.62 26.81 32.38
CA SER A 692 17.38 26.02 31.43
C SER A 692 18.64 25.42 32.04
N SER A 693 19.06 24.27 31.50
CA SER A 693 20.32 23.64 31.85
C SER A 693 20.95 23.00 30.62
N LYS A 694 22.29 23.06 30.55
CA LYS A 694 23.07 22.46 29.48
C LYS A 694 23.43 21.04 29.88
N PHE A 695 23.21 20.10 28.98
CA PHE A 695 23.53 18.70 29.20
C PHE A 695 24.17 18.12 27.94
N ILE A 696 25.27 17.40 28.09
CA ILE A 696 25.89 16.69 26.97
C ILE A 696 25.34 15.27 26.98
N LEU A 697 24.59 14.92 25.93
CA LEU A 697 24.21 13.54 25.69
C LEU A 697 25.43 12.79 25.13
N PRO A 698 25.99 11.83 25.89
CA PRO A 698 27.21 11.13 25.50
C PRO A 698 27.00 10.21 24.31
#